data_AF-A0A7S4L658-F1
#
_entry.id   AF-A0A7S4L658-F1
#
_cell.length_a   1.000
_cell.length_b   1.000
_cell.length_c   1.000
_cell.angle_alpha   90.00
_cell.angle_beta   90.00
_cell.angle_gamma   90.00
#
_symmetry.space_group_name_H-M   'P 1'
#
loop_
_entity.id
_entity.type
_entity.pdbx_description
1 polymer ?
#
loop_
_entity_poly.entity_id
_entity_poly.type
_entity_poly.pdbx_seq_one_letter_code
_entity_poly.pdbx_strand_id
1 'polypeptide(L)'
;EEEEEEEGEGGEKKPKFIANAMESPLNPFSPWGNEPLLEVLEIPVASIVAVRRTQRRGLLEYKSRHDNEALKVTDETVKSEQENLTVELDERLRRWAPRPGQAEMDVYEVRDTQLMQHEARKDRHIGALSMRAAAQQTQFSSMIAEAENALLEHREAQRNRVESLSQATNTSQLANYQRLAKLEYSSFLEAAGERLERLRGFAGEALQGLKKMNKQFLDSCLVFEELGGPAGKGGLYNPEEVAAYRLYLDELDADAAERQLEWIKYGEQLLEGHKKAAEEELEKFQGSIAHVETDIRLLESVDKEIRTCSLMQQQEVQRCEARMEAVEGKLVELEGLCAGAPLSLSESYKSIRLEDEEEEEKYQQSPLSLRLLVCLESIRWRTLQMVRYTECLQSNIQLEEVELVPSQQLPQPDVPEELKELMEESEYLQKLKPILWPEKEEAEGGEEEKAEEEVPKEESPAERYAEVLKSREAVEELEGTFKEAIEKIQERQREVLQQLVSSYFEELGDREITRKAGAAATTSERYIPDKPEDFTAKNEARLTELKESAMLNMQKKVRSLRSIVARISTAMGKVPNAFFQNIAERARRRSRMLRKSVEARFAEEKERWTELREENSVKLKPSLGNTNARTELDALCAVEEERHRRAMEVTEESMFKSIKIESDESWSFFCEIVHATRALLLLYDTIVQPADLVPTDEDVIAVRKSLLSNMREHAKIKEGTAGRELPEGKAFPVKSWKGIQVGEFGANAVLQLVHAIERDSSITSKELLSKIRTEPGEELQANDSMNHAVALKMRDRNYTQFRLYFITQVEKILREYSSVTREEKRWALNWSSLVQSLKNS
;
A
#
# COMPACT_ATOMS: atom_id res chain seq x y z
N GLU A 1 66.95 33.48 87.99
CA GLU A 1 67.86 33.43 89.13
C GLU A 1 67.25 34.29 90.21
N GLU A 2 67.20 33.70 91.41
CA GLU A 2 67.37 34.35 92.71
C GLU A 2 66.28 35.35 93.14
N GLU A 3 65.40 34.95 94.07
CA GLU A 3 65.62 34.83 95.53
C GLU A 3 65.04 36.10 96.20
N GLU A 4 64.01 35.94 97.03
CA GLU A 4 64.11 35.98 98.51
C GLU A 4 64.30 37.44 98.98
N GLU A 5 63.75 37.94 100.08
CA GLU A 5 62.99 37.41 101.21
C GLU A 5 62.62 38.65 102.05
N GLU A 6 61.68 38.47 102.99
CA GLU A 6 61.71 39.05 104.35
C GLU A 6 61.64 40.58 104.54
N GLU A 7 61.08 41.14 105.61
CA GLU A 7 60.16 40.75 106.68
C GLU A 7 59.95 42.04 107.51
N GLY A 8 58.95 42.04 108.40
CA GLY A 8 59.00 42.81 109.66
C GLY A 8 58.40 44.22 109.61
N GLU A 9 57.13 44.39 109.97
CA GLU A 9 56.60 44.52 111.34
C GLU A 9 57.03 45.80 112.08
N GLY A 10 56.04 46.45 112.73
CA GLY A 10 56.34 47.32 113.88
C GLY A 10 55.39 48.47 114.16
N GLY A 11 54.08 48.24 114.23
CA GLY A 11 53.11 49.18 114.79
C GLY A 11 53.16 49.24 116.33
N GLU A 12 53.86 50.25 116.85
CA GLU A 12 53.40 51.28 117.81
C GLU A 12 52.35 51.01 118.93
N LYS A 13 52.64 51.64 120.09
CA LYS A 13 51.76 52.18 121.18
C LYS A 13 51.48 51.27 122.39
N LYS A 14 51.51 51.71 123.66
CA LYS A 14 51.66 53.02 124.34
C LYS A 14 51.79 52.74 125.86
N PRO A 15 52.36 53.65 126.69
CA PRO A 15 52.30 53.54 128.14
C PRO A 15 51.03 54.20 128.72
N LYS A 16 50.57 53.70 129.88
CA LYS A 16 49.52 54.31 130.72
C LYS A 16 50.15 54.87 132.00
N PHE A 17 49.73 56.07 132.36
CA PHE A 17 50.18 56.85 133.52
C PHE A 17 48.98 57.12 134.42
N ILE A 18 49.05 56.78 135.72
CA ILE A 18 48.28 57.36 136.87
C ILE A 18 49.09 56.95 138.14
N ALA A 19 49.88 57.81 138.81
CA ALA A 19 49.55 58.87 139.78
C ALA A 19 49.08 58.38 141.18
N ASN A 20 49.61 59.06 142.23
CA ASN A 20 49.40 58.96 143.69
C ASN A 20 50.53 58.21 144.45
N ALA A 21 51.15 58.73 145.50
CA ALA A 21 50.94 59.95 146.28
C ALA A 21 52.23 60.33 147.03
N MET A 22 52.26 61.59 147.48
CA MET A 22 53.20 62.19 148.41
C MET A 22 53.42 61.36 149.68
N GLU A 23 54.69 61.14 150.02
CA GLU A 23 55.18 61.28 151.39
C GLU A 23 56.27 62.36 151.40
N SER A 24 56.02 63.41 152.18
CA SER A 24 57.02 64.23 152.86
C SER A 24 56.80 63.91 154.35
N PRO A 25 57.82 63.86 155.25
CA PRO A 25 58.98 64.75 155.29
C PRO A 25 60.30 64.10 155.77
N LEU A 26 61.43 64.78 155.60
CA LEU A 26 62.46 65.00 156.64
C LEU A 26 63.65 65.80 156.09
N ASN A 27 63.69 67.04 156.54
CA ASN A 27 64.86 67.89 156.72
C ASN A 27 65.37 67.67 158.19
N PRO A 28 66.30 68.46 158.75
CA PRO A 28 67.68 68.14 159.08
C PRO A 28 67.98 68.07 160.61
N PHE A 29 69.23 67.79 160.97
CA PHE A 29 69.89 67.88 162.29
C PHE A 29 69.58 66.83 163.39
N SER A 30 70.67 66.13 163.74
CA SER A 30 71.17 65.81 165.09
C SER A 30 70.45 66.47 166.29
N PRO A 31 70.14 65.66 167.33
CA PRO A 31 70.42 66.05 168.71
C PRO A 31 71.04 64.88 169.50
N TRP A 32 72.37 64.90 169.61
CA TRP A 32 72.95 64.72 170.93
C TRP A 32 72.42 65.83 171.85
N GLY A 33 71.81 65.43 172.98
CA GLY A 33 72.24 66.03 174.24
C GLY A 33 73.73 65.70 174.45
N ASN A 34 74.54 66.56 175.05
CA ASN A 34 74.23 67.41 176.20
C ASN A 34 74.98 68.74 176.19
N GLU A 35 74.44 69.67 176.99
CA GLU A 35 75.16 70.70 177.77
C GLU A 35 75.52 72.05 177.11
N PRO A 36 75.68 73.11 177.93
CA PRO A 36 74.83 74.31 177.87
C PRO A 36 75.44 75.44 177.03
N LEU A 37 74.58 76.35 176.55
CA LEU A 37 74.91 77.77 176.40
C LEU A 37 73.61 78.58 176.51
N LEU A 38 73.49 79.31 177.62
CA LEU A 38 72.54 80.40 177.81
C LEU A 38 72.88 81.52 176.83
N GLU A 39 71.96 81.88 175.94
CA GLU A 39 71.70 83.27 175.55
C GLU A 39 70.34 83.36 174.86
N VAL A 40 69.39 84.01 175.53
CA VAL A 40 68.06 84.29 175.01
C VAL A 40 68.21 85.27 173.83
N LEU A 41 68.14 84.76 172.59
CA LEU A 41 68.17 85.55 171.37
C LEU A 41 66.74 85.89 170.93
N GLU A 42 66.25 87.06 171.35
CA GLU A 42 64.99 87.61 170.84
C GLU A 42 65.17 88.04 169.38
N ILE A 43 64.68 87.24 168.43
CA ILE A 43 64.71 87.59 166.99
C ILE A 43 63.48 88.45 166.67
N PRO A 44 63.65 89.70 166.20
CA PRO A 44 62.53 90.54 165.80
C PRO A 44 61.77 89.91 164.63
N VAL A 45 60.44 89.86 164.74
CA VAL A 45 59.53 89.33 163.69
C VAL A 45 59.79 89.97 162.31
N ALA A 46 60.25 91.22 162.28
CA ALA A 46 60.64 91.92 161.06
C ALA A 46 61.70 91.18 160.23
N SER A 47 62.68 90.54 160.88
CA SER A 47 63.78 89.81 160.23
C SER A 47 63.29 88.55 159.50
N ILE A 48 62.32 87.84 160.09
CA ILE A 48 61.73 86.63 159.49
C ILE A 48 60.88 86.99 158.25
N VAL A 49 60.12 88.09 158.32
CA VAL A 49 59.31 88.56 157.18
C VAL A 49 60.19 88.96 155.98
N ALA A 50 61.35 89.57 156.24
CA ALA A 50 62.30 89.94 155.20
C ALA A 50 62.81 88.71 154.44
N VAL A 51 63.30 87.68 155.15
CA VAL A 51 63.81 86.44 154.53
C VAL A 51 62.73 85.75 153.69
N ARG A 52 61.49 85.67 154.21
CA ARG A 52 60.38 85.02 153.49
C ARG A 52 59.99 85.77 152.21
N ARG A 53 60.03 87.10 152.21
CA ARG A 53 59.81 87.90 151.00
C ARG A 53 60.90 87.68 149.95
N THR A 54 62.15 87.56 150.36
CA THR A 54 63.28 87.31 149.43
C THR A 54 63.19 85.92 148.79
N GLN A 55 62.90 84.88 149.57
CA GLN A 55 62.67 83.53 149.01
C GLN A 55 61.50 83.50 148.02
N ARG A 56 60.38 84.15 148.35
CA ARG A 56 59.20 84.18 147.46
C ARG A 56 59.50 84.88 146.13
N ARG A 57 60.32 85.94 146.15
CA ARG A 57 60.75 86.65 144.94
C ARG A 57 61.67 85.79 144.08
N GLY A 58 62.66 85.13 144.69
CA GLY A 58 63.58 84.24 143.96
C GLY A 58 62.88 83.07 143.27
N LEU A 59 61.87 82.47 143.90
CA LEU A 59 61.09 81.38 143.29
C LEU A 59 60.29 81.86 142.06
N LEU A 60 59.65 83.03 142.16
CA LEU A 60 58.86 83.59 141.06
C LEU A 60 59.75 83.99 139.87
N GLU A 61 60.94 84.55 140.14
CA GLU A 61 61.91 84.88 139.10
C GLU A 61 62.44 83.62 138.39
N TYR A 62 62.73 82.55 139.12
CA TYR A 62 63.15 81.28 138.53
C TYR A 62 62.07 80.69 137.60
N LYS A 63 60.81 80.63 138.06
CA LYS A 63 59.69 80.11 137.25
C LYS A 63 59.49 80.92 135.98
N SER A 64 59.52 82.25 136.08
CA SER A 64 59.38 83.13 134.92
C SER A 64 60.52 82.95 133.91
N ARG A 65 61.75 82.72 134.38
CA ARG A 65 62.90 82.46 133.49
C ARG A 65 62.75 81.12 132.76
N HIS A 66 62.38 80.06 133.47
CA HIS A 66 62.17 78.73 132.90
C HIS A 66 61.01 78.69 131.90
N ASP A 67 59.90 79.41 132.17
CA ASP A 67 58.76 79.47 131.24
C ASP A 67 59.14 80.18 129.94
N ASN A 68 59.93 81.25 130.02
CA ASN A 68 60.41 81.96 128.83
C ASN A 68 61.38 81.12 127.99
N GLU A 69 62.25 80.31 128.61
CA GLU A 69 63.11 79.37 127.89
C GLU A 69 62.29 78.27 127.20
N ALA A 70 61.32 77.69 127.90
CA ALA A 70 60.45 76.67 127.32
C ALA A 70 59.66 77.20 126.10
N LEU A 71 59.10 78.41 126.19
CA LEU A 71 58.37 79.05 125.08
C LEU A 71 59.27 79.30 123.86
N LYS A 72 60.51 79.76 124.07
CA LYS A 72 61.45 79.97 122.96
C LYS A 72 61.79 78.69 122.22
N VAL A 73 62.06 77.60 122.95
CA VAL A 73 62.39 76.31 122.35
C VAL A 73 61.20 75.77 121.54
N THR A 74 59.97 75.91 122.04
CA THR A 74 58.76 75.51 121.29
C THR A 74 58.52 76.34 120.04
N ASP A 75 58.74 77.66 120.10
CA ASP A 75 58.57 78.53 118.93
C ASP A 75 59.59 78.22 117.83
N GLU A 76 60.84 77.92 118.20
CA GLU A 76 61.89 77.53 117.26
C GLU A 76 61.60 76.19 116.57
N THR A 77 61.07 75.20 117.30
CA THR A 77 60.67 73.91 116.71
C THR A 77 59.48 74.03 115.76
N VAL A 78 58.46 74.84 116.11
CA VAL A 78 57.30 75.07 115.22
C VAL A 78 57.73 75.74 113.91
N LYS A 79 58.65 76.73 113.98
CA LYS A 79 59.16 77.39 112.78
C LYS A 79 59.90 76.43 111.84
N SER A 80 60.76 75.54 112.35
CA SER A 80 61.49 74.62 111.48
C SER A 80 60.57 73.61 110.80
N GLU A 81 59.55 73.10 111.51
CA GLU A 81 58.56 72.19 110.91
C GLU A 81 57.71 72.88 109.83
N GLN A 82 57.34 74.15 110.04
CA GLN A 82 56.65 74.94 109.02
C GLN A 82 57.52 75.11 107.75
N GLU A 83 58.80 75.44 107.91
CA GLU A 83 59.73 75.56 106.78
C GLU A 83 59.89 74.24 106.04
N ASN A 84 60.04 73.11 106.75
CA ASN A 84 60.15 71.77 106.15
C ASN A 84 58.90 71.41 105.33
N LEU A 85 57.70 71.59 105.88
CA LEU A 85 56.45 71.32 105.17
C LEU A 85 56.26 72.23 103.95
N THR A 86 56.73 73.48 104.03
CA THR A 86 56.65 74.43 102.91
C THR A 86 57.53 73.97 101.74
N VAL A 87 58.75 73.49 102.03
CA VAL A 87 59.65 72.93 101.00
C VAL A 87 59.06 71.66 100.38
N GLU A 88 58.48 70.77 101.18
CA GLU A 88 57.86 69.53 100.67
C GLU A 88 56.65 69.82 99.77
N LEU A 89 55.84 70.83 100.10
CA LEU A 89 54.73 71.28 99.27
C LEU A 89 55.22 71.81 97.91
N ASP A 90 56.25 72.66 97.90
CA ASP A 90 56.84 73.22 96.68
C ASP A 90 57.42 72.14 95.76
N GLU A 91 58.07 71.11 96.32
CA GLU A 91 58.54 69.97 95.53
C GLU A 91 57.39 69.18 94.89
N ARG A 92 56.30 68.94 95.63
CA ARG A 92 55.12 68.24 95.10
C ARG A 92 54.45 69.04 93.98
N LEU A 93 54.31 70.36 94.14
CA LEU A 93 53.74 71.23 93.11
C LEU A 93 54.59 71.24 91.82
N ARG A 94 55.92 71.29 91.94
CA ARG A 94 56.82 71.18 90.76
C ARG A 94 56.69 69.85 90.04
N ARG A 95 56.52 68.74 90.77
CA ARG A 95 56.29 67.41 90.16
C ARG A 95 54.93 67.31 89.44
N TRP A 96 53.93 68.08 89.86
CA TRP A 96 52.57 68.01 89.29
C TRP A 96 52.32 69.00 88.15
N ALA A 97 53.08 70.10 88.09
CA ALA A 97 52.97 71.12 87.04
C ALA A 97 52.99 70.59 85.58
N PRO A 98 53.75 69.53 85.21
CA PRO A 98 53.76 69.00 83.84
C PRO A 98 52.52 68.17 83.46
N ARG A 99 51.71 67.72 84.44
CA ARG A 99 50.62 66.75 84.21
C ARG A 99 49.53 67.23 83.24
N PRO A 100 49.07 68.49 83.26
CA PRO A 100 48.06 68.96 82.31
C PRO A 100 48.55 68.93 80.86
N GLY A 101 49.79 69.38 80.60
CA GLY A 101 50.38 69.32 79.26
C GLY A 101 50.67 67.89 78.80
N GLN A 102 51.10 67.01 79.72
CA GLN A 102 51.23 65.58 79.41
C GLN A 102 49.87 64.93 79.11
N ALA A 103 48.80 65.27 79.83
CA ALA A 103 47.46 64.77 79.53
C ALA A 103 46.94 65.27 78.16
N GLU A 104 47.24 66.51 77.78
CA GLU A 104 46.89 67.04 76.46
C GLU A 104 47.62 66.30 75.33
N MET A 105 48.93 66.12 75.44
CA MET A 105 49.74 65.40 74.44
C MET A 105 49.44 63.89 74.41
N ASP A 106 49.45 63.23 75.57
CA ASP A 106 49.40 61.76 75.67
C ASP A 106 47.98 61.19 75.57
N VAL A 107 46.95 61.98 75.88
CA VAL A 107 45.54 61.54 75.87
C VAL A 107 44.74 62.26 74.79
N TYR A 108 44.75 63.60 74.76
CA TYR A 108 43.89 64.35 73.83
C TYR A 108 44.38 64.26 72.38
N GLU A 109 45.64 64.59 72.08
CA GLU A 109 46.15 64.51 70.69
C GLU A 109 46.12 63.08 70.14
N VAL A 110 46.46 62.10 70.98
CA VAL A 110 46.34 60.67 70.61
C VAL A 110 44.89 60.30 70.32
N ARG A 111 43.92 60.83 71.07
CA ARG A 111 42.50 60.56 70.83
C ARG A 111 41.97 61.28 69.58
N ASP A 112 42.36 62.53 69.36
CA ASP A 112 41.96 63.33 68.19
C ASP A 112 42.46 62.70 66.89
N THR A 113 43.73 62.27 66.87
CA THR A 113 44.31 61.53 65.73
C THR A 113 43.61 60.18 65.49
N GLN A 114 43.21 59.45 66.54
CA GLN A 114 42.42 58.23 66.40
C GLN A 114 41.04 58.50 65.77
N LEU A 115 40.32 59.54 66.21
CA LEU A 115 39.02 59.90 65.66
C LEU A 115 39.12 60.28 64.17
N MET A 116 40.13 61.08 63.79
CA MET A 116 40.39 61.38 62.38
C MET A 116 40.69 60.13 61.55
N GLN A 117 41.44 59.17 62.11
CA GLN A 117 41.70 57.90 61.44
C GLN A 117 40.44 57.06 61.25
N HIS A 118 39.51 57.10 62.21
CA HIS A 118 38.23 56.41 62.10
C HIS A 118 37.36 57.01 61.00
N GLU A 119 37.22 58.34 60.97
CA GLU A 119 36.48 59.06 59.92
C GLU A 119 37.07 58.78 58.53
N ALA A 120 38.39 58.90 58.38
CA ALA A 120 39.06 58.60 57.12
C ALA A 120 38.90 57.13 56.69
N ARG A 121 38.80 56.20 57.66
CA ARG A 121 38.55 54.78 57.40
C ARG A 121 37.12 54.55 56.91
N LYS A 122 36.13 55.22 57.52
CA LYS A 122 34.73 55.21 57.08
C LYS A 122 34.60 55.74 55.66
N ASP A 123 35.21 56.88 55.36
CA ASP A 123 35.12 57.50 54.04
C ASP A 123 35.75 56.64 52.94
N ARG A 124 36.89 55.99 53.24
CA ARG A 124 37.49 55.01 52.31
C ARG A 124 36.57 53.80 52.07
N HIS A 125 35.90 53.31 53.11
CA HIS A 125 34.94 52.20 52.98
C HIS A 125 33.75 52.60 52.11
N ILE A 126 33.16 53.77 52.35
CA ILE A 126 32.07 54.31 51.54
C ILE A 126 32.50 54.50 50.08
N GLY A 127 33.70 55.04 49.85
CA GLY A 127 34.28 55.17 48.50
C GLY A 127 34.44 53.81 47.80
N ALA A 128 34.88 52.79 48.53
CA ALA A 128 35.00 51.42 48.01
C ALA A 128 33.64 50.79 47.66
N LEU A 129 32.60 51.01 48.48
CA LEU A 129 31.23 50.58 48.18
C LEU A 129 30.70 51.27 46.92
N SER A 130 30.91 52.59 46.79
CA SER A 130 30.48 53.35 45.62
C SER A 130 31.15 52.86 44.33
N MET A 131 32.46 52.60 44.36
CA MET A 131 33.17 52.03 43.20
C MET A 131 32.65 50.64 42.82
N ARG A 132 32.39 49.79 43.82
CA ARG A 132 31.83 48.45 43.60
C ARG A 132 30.41 48.52 43.02
N ALA A 133 29.56 49.41 43.53
CA ALA A 133 28.22 49.63 43.00
C ALA A 133 28.24 50.11 41.54
N ALA A 134 29.15 51.02 41.19
CA ALA A 134 29.32 51.48 39.81
C ALA A 134 29.80 50.37 38.85
N ALA A 135 30.71 49.50 39.32
CA ALA A 135 31.14 48.32 38.55
C ALA A 135 29.98 47.33 38.34
N GLN A 136 29.16 47.09 39.37
CA GLN A 136 27.99 46.22 39.29
C GLN A 136 26.94 46.79 38.31
N GLN A 137 26.71 48.11 38.31
CA GLN A 137 25.80 48.77 37.36
C GLN A 137 26.28 48.62 35.91
N THR A 138 27.59 48.75 35.65
CA THR A 138 28.17 48.53 34.31
C THR A 138 27.95 47.08 33.85
N GLN A 139 28.21 46.11 34.72
CA GLN A 139 28.00 44.69 34.40
C GLN A 139 26.52 44.38 34.10
N PHE A 140 25.60 44.93 34.89
CA PHE A 140 24.16 44.82 34.65
C PHE A 140 23.77 45.36 33.27
N SER A 141 24.28 46.54 32.89
CA SER A 141 24.03 47.12 31.57
C SER A 141 24.57 46.27 30.41
N SER A 142 25.71 45.61 30.61
CA SER A 142 26.27 44.66 29.62
C SER A 142 25.36 43.44 29.44
N MET A 143 24.83 42.87 30.54
CA MET A 143 23.91 41.73 30.48
C MET A 143 22.60 42.07 29.77
N ILE A 144 22.10 43.30 29.93
CA ILE A 144 20.94 43.79 29.18
C ILE A 144 21.26 43.88 27.69
N ALA A 145 22.39 44.51 27.31
CA ALA A 145 22.80 44.65 25.91
C ALA A 145 22.99 43.29 25.21
N GLU A 146 23.55 42.29 25.91
CA GLU A 146 23.65 40.92 25.42
C GLU A 146 22.26 40.30 25.14
N ALA A 147 21.29 40.53 26.02
CA ALA A 147 19.94 40.04 25.83
C ALA A 147 19.24 40.72 24.64
N GLU A 148 19.39 42.03 24.48
CA GLU A 148 18.82 42.80 23.37
C GLU A 148 19.40 42.38 22.01
N ASN A 149 20.72 42.18 21.93
CA ASN A 149 21.39 41.68 20.72
C ASN A 149 20.88 40.27 20.34
N ALA A 150 20.72 39.38 21.32
CA ALA A 150 20.17 38.05 21.07
C ALA A 150 18.74 38.08 20.51
N LEU A 151 17.91 39.06 20.93
CA LEU A 151 16.58 39.26 20.33
C LEU A 151 16.70 39.72 18.87
N LEU A 152 17.58 40.67 18.57
CA LEU A 152 17.78 41.17 17.20
C LEU A 152 18.19 40.03 16.26
N GLU A 153 19.19 39.23 16.65
CA GLU A 153 19.65 38.08 15.87
C GLU A 153 18.51 37.07 15.63
N HIS A 154 17.70 36.79 16.65
CA HIS A 154 16.55 35.88 16.51
C HIS A 154 15.51 36.43 15.53
N ARG A 155 15.20 37.74 15.57
CA ARG A 155 14.26 38.37 14.64
C ARG A 155 14.77 38.33 13.21
N GLU A 156 16.06 38.61 12.99
CA GLU A 156 16.68 38.51 11.66
C GLU A 156 16.66 37.08 11.12
N ALA A 157 17.04 36.10 11.95
CA ALA A 157 16.98 34.69 11.57
C ALA A 157 15.54 34.27 11.20
N GLN A 158 14.54 34.74 11.93
CA GLN A 158 13.14 34.44 11.65
C GLN A 158 12.64 35.09 10.35
N ARG A 159 13.08 36.31 10.03
CA ARG A 159 12.79 36.96 8.74
C ARG A 159 13.43 36.23 7.56
N ASN A 160 14.68 35.81 7.70
CA ASN A 160 15.37 35.01 6.67
C ASN A 160 14.64 33.68 6.40
N ARG A 161 14.01 33.08 7.42
CA ARG A 161 13.16 31.90 7.24
C ARG A 161 11.87 32.20 6.46
N VAL A 162 11.30 33.39 6.59
CA VAL A 162 10.16 33.80 5.75
C VAL A 162 10.58 33.86 4.28
N GLU A 163 11.77 34.40 3.99
CA GLU A 163 12.30 34.47 2.63
C GLU A 163 12.57 33.07 2.04
N SER A 164 13.06 32.12 2.85
CA SER A 164 13.31 30.74 2.39
C SER A 164 12.04 29.98 2.01
N LEU A 165 10.86 30.40 2.47
CA LEU A 165 9.57 29.82 2.05
C LEU A 165 9.34 29.98 0.53
N SER A 166 9.95 30.97 -0.11
CA SER A 166 9.88 31.17 -1.56
C SER A 166 10.50 30.03 -2.38
N GLN A 167 11.39 29.25 -1.77
CA GLN A 167 12.12 28.14 -2.41
C GLN A 167 11.45 26.78 -2.21
N ALA A 168 10.45 26.68 -1.32
CA ALA A 168 9.77 25.42 -1.05
C ALA A 168 8.97 24.92 -2.26
N THR A 169 9.14 23.64 -2.60
CA THR A 169 8.50 23.02 -3.78
C THR A 169 7.39 22.03 -3.44
N ASN A 170 7.33 21.54 -2.20
CA ASN A 170 6.35 20.56 -1.74
C ASN A 170 5.97 20.78 -0.26
N THR A 171 4.88 20.14 0.15
CA THR A 171 4.34 20.25 1.53
C THR A 171 5.28 19.69 2.59
N SER A 172 6.10 18.68 2.27
CA SER A 172 7.06 18.09 3.23
C SER A 172 8.21 19.04 3.57
N GLN A 173 8.70 19.84 2.61
CA GLN A 173 9.68 20.90 2.87
C GLN A 173 9.12 21.97 3.81
N LEU A 174 7.85 22.37 3.61
CA LEU A 174 7.18 23.33 4.51
C LEU A 174 7.04 22.79 5.93
N ALA A 175 6.63 21.53 6.10
CA ALA A 175 6.54 20.92 7.42
C ALA A 175 7.89 20.91 8.15
N ASN A 176 8.99 20.68 7.43
CA ASN A 176 10.34 20.77 7.98
C ASN A 176 10.71 22.20 8.40
N TYR A 177 10.39 23.21 7.57
CA TYR A 177 10.61 24.62 7.93
C TYR A 177 9.79 25.05 9.14
N GLN A 178 8.53 24.61 9.23
CA GLN A 178 7.67 24.88 10.37
C GLN A 178 8.23 24.27 11.67
N ARG A 179 8.70 23.02 11.60
CA ARG A 179 9.31 22.34 12.74
C ARG A 179 10.58 23.05 13.19
N LEU A 180 11.44 23.43 12.25
CA LEU A 180 12.69 24.14 12.55
C LEU A 180 12.42 25.49 13.20
N ALA A 181 11.48 26.28 12.66
CA ALA A 181 11.10 27.57 13.23
C ALA A 181 10.57 27.44 14.67
N LYS A 182 9.73 26.45 14.95
CA LYS A 182 9.21 26.19 16.31
C LYS A 182 10.30 25.76 17.28
N LEU A 183 11.23 24.90 16.85
CA LEU A 183 12.34 24.42 17.68
C LEU A 183 13.29 25.56 18.06
N GLU A 184 13.62 26.43 17.10
CA GLU A 184 14.49 27.57 17.35
C GLU A 184 13.81 28.65 18.20
N TYR A 185 12.50 28.84 18.04
CA TYR A 185 11.73 29.68 18.95
C TYR A 185 11.75 29.15 20.39
N SER A 186 11.50 27.85 20.61
CA SER A 186 11.59 27.27 21.96
C SER A 186 13.00 27.38 22.54
N SER A 187 14.04 27.14 21.73
CA SER A 187 15.43 27.29 22.16
C SER A 187 15.77 28.75 22.54
N PHE A 188 15.26 29.73 21.80
CA PHE A 188 15.40 31.14 22.15
C PHE A 188 14.73 31.48 23.48
N LEU A 189 13.51 30.97 23.72
CA LEU A 189 12.78 31.18 24.97
C LEU A 189 13.50 30.59 26.18
N GLU A 190 14.03 29.38 26.06
CA GLU A 190 14.84 28.73 27.09
C GLU A 190 16.09 29.57 27.40
N ALA A 191 16.85 29.95 26.37
CA ALA A 191 18.03 30.80 26.54
C ALA A 191 17.70 32.18 27.12
N ALA A 192 16.53 32.75 26.81
CA ALA A 192 16.06 34.00 27.39
C ALA A 192 15.71 33.85 28.88
N GLY A 193 15.10 32.73 29.27
CA GLY A 193 14.87 32.38 30.67
C GLY A 193 16.19 32.21 31.45
N GLU A 194 17.16 31.50 30.88
CA GLU A 194 18.49 31.35 31.48
C GLU A 194 19.22 32.69 31.67
N ARG A 195 19.09 33.63 30.71
CA ARG A 195 19.61 35.00 30.86
C ARG A 195 18.96 35.73 32.03
N LEU A 196 17.65 35.59 32.23
CA LEU A 196 16.95 36.18 33.38
C LEU A 196 17.41 35.58 34.70
N GLU A 197 17.55 34.25 34.79
CA GLU A 197 18.04 33.60 36.00
C GLU A 197 19.48 34.00 36.33
N ARG A 198 20.35 34.14 35.32
CA ARG A 198 21.70 34.70 35.50
C ARG A 198 21.66 36.14 36.04
N LEU A 199 20.76 36.97 35.52
CA LEU A 199 20.57 38.36 35.98
C LEU A 199 20.06 38.40 37.42
N ARG A 200 19.09 37.55 37.78
CA ARG A 200 18.58 37.40 39.16
C ARG A 200 19.68 36.96 40.12
N GLY A 201 20.47 35.96 39.73
CA GLY A 201 21.64 35.50 40.49
C GLY A 201 22.65 36.62 40.71
N PHE A 202 23.01 37.34 39.65
CA PHE A 202 23.89 38.50 39.72
C PHE A 202 23.36 39.60 40.66
N ALA A 203 22.08 39.95 40.56
CA ALA A 203 21.46 40.96 41.42
C ALA A 203 21.51 40.54 42.91
N GLY A 204 21.27 39.25 43.21
CA GLY A 204 21.39 38.68 44.55
C GLY A 204 22.82 38.70 45.10
N GLU A 205 23.79 38.25 44.31
CA GLU A 205 25.21 38.27 44.67
C GLU A 205 25.73 39.70 44.86
N ALA A 206 25.24 40.64 44.04
CA ALA A 206 25.60 42.04 44.14
C ALA A 206 25.18 42.65 45.48
N LEU A 207 23.94 42.40 45.92
CA LEU A 207 23.44 42.83 47.24
C LEU A 207 24.21 42.15 48.37
N GLN A 208 24.32 40.81 48.34
CA GLN A 208 25.00 40.05 49.38
C GLN A 208 26.47 40.46 49.52
N GLY A 209 27.14 40.75 48.41
CA GLY A 209 28.51 41.23 48.38
C GLY A 209 28.69 42.57 49.10
N LEU A 210 27.78 43.52 48.89
CA LEU A 210 27.80 44.82 49.57
C LEU A 210 27.48 44.68 51.07
N LYS A 211 26.42 43.93 51.43
CA LYS A 211 26.07 43.65 52.84
C LYS A 211 27.21 42.97 53.60
N LYS A 212 27.90 42.03 52.95
CA LYS A 212 29.06 41.34 53.52
C LYS A 212 30.22 42.32 53.76
N MET A 213 30.50 43.23 52.83
CA MET A 213 31.52 44.28 53.02
C MET A 213 31.15 45.22 54.18
N ASN A 214 29.89 45.63 54.29
CA ASN A 214 29.40 46.48 55.37
C ASN A 214 29.49 45.79 56.74
N LYS A 215 29.09 44.53 56.81
CA LYS A 215 29.24 43.71 58.02
C LYS A 215 30.71 43.55 58.43
N GLN A 216 31.60 43.22 57.48
CA GLN A 216 33.04 43.08 57.75
C GLN A 216 33.68 44.39 58.23
N PHE A 217 33.23 45.53 57.72
CA PHE A 217 33.66 46.83 58.21
C PHE A 217 33.22 47.04 59.66
N LEU A 218 31.94 46.83 59.99
CA LEU A 218 31.41 46.96 61.35
C LEU A 218 32.06 45.99 62.34
N ASP A 219 32.24 44.72 61.96
CA ASP A 219 32.90 43.69 62.79
C ASP A 219 34.36 44.08 63.12
N SER A 220 34.98 44.92 62.30
CA SER A 220 36.35 45.42 62.49
C SER A 220 36.45 46.70 63.33
N CYS A 221 35.32 47.28 63.75
CA CYS A 221 35.22 48.45 64.62
C CYS A 221 35.00 48.02 66.08
N LEU A 222 36.08 47.65 66.78
CA LEU A 222 36.03 47.12 68.16
C LEU A 222 35.81 48.24 69.20
N VAL A 223 34.80 48.08 70.06
CA VAL A 223 34.33 49.07 71.05
C VAL A 223 35.10 48.99 72.39
N PHE A 224 35.18 50.10 73.13
CA PHE A 224 35.88 50.19 74.43
C PHE A 224 35.34 49.29 75.56
N GLU A 225 34.02 49.08 75.67
CA GLU A 225 33.37 48.51 76.87
C GLU A 225 33.34 46.96 76.96
N GLU A 226 34.02 46.24 76.07
CA GLU A 226 34.22 44.80 76.22
C GLU A 226 35.61 44.47 76.78
N LEU A 227 35.74 44.45 78.11
CA LEU A 227 36.74 43.64 78.83
C LEU A 227 36.38 42.13 78.66
N GLY A 228 36.38 41.68 77.41
CA GLY A 228 35.91 40.35 77.00
C GLY A 228 35.99 40.08 75.49
N GLY A 229 36.70 40.90 74.71
CA GLY A 229 37.06 40.55 73.34
C GLY A 229 38.00 39.33 73.26
N PRO A 230 38.16 38.68 72.09
CA PRO A 230 39.03 37.52 71.94
C PRO A 230 40.47 37.89 72.34
N ALA A 231 40.97 37.23 73.39
CA ALA A 231 42.31 37.32 73.97
C ALA A 231 43.26 38.39 73.36
N GLY A 232 43.28 39.60 73.95
CA GLY A 232 44.47 40.46 73.93
C GLY A 232 44.49 41.71 73.02
N LYS A 233 43.35 42.26 72.57
CA LYS A 233 43.33 43.58 71.89
C LYS A 233 42.24 44.50 72.47
N GLY A 234 42.63 45.65 73.00
CA GLY A 234 41.70 46.68 73.45
C GLY A 234 41.05 47.40 72.25
N GLY A 235 39.73 47.58 72.28
CA GLY A 235 39.00 48.37 71.28
C GLY A 235 39.33 49.87 71.35
N LEU A 236 39.15 50.57 70.23
CA LEU A 236 39.44 52.01 70.09
C LEU A 236 38.20 52.86 69.76
N TYR A 237 37.05 52.23 69.49
CA TYR A 237 35.82 52.89 69.01
C TYR A 237 34.84 53.17 70.15
N ASN A 238 34.16 54.32 70.05
CA ASN A 238 33.04 54.68 70.95
C ASN A 238 31.77 53.91 70.52
N PRO A 239 30.97 53.32 71.43
CA PRO A 239 29.69 52.70 71.06
C PRO A 239 28.75 53.59 70.25
N GLU A 240 28.70 54.90 70.53
CA GLU A 240 27.86 55.85 69.80
C GLU A 240 28.32 56.05 68.34
N GLU A 241 29.64 56.02 68.11
CA GLU A 241 30.24 56.16 66.78
C GLU A 241 29.92 54.94 65.90
N VAL A 242 30.04 53.73 66.46
CA VAL A 242 29.70 52.48 65.76
C VAL A 242 28.19 52.39 65.52
N ALA A 243 27.35 52.89 66.44
CA ALA A 243 25.91 52.97 66.24
C ALA A 243 25.54 53.91 65.09
N ALA A 244 26.20 55.07 64.96
CA ALA A 244 26.01 55.98 63.84
C ALA A 244 26.46 55.36 62.51
N TYR A 245 27.60 54.66 62.48
CA TYR A 245 28.04 53.92 61.29
C TYR A 245 27.06 52.82 60.89
N ARG A 246 26.52 52.08 61.87
CA ARG A 246 25.52 51.03 61.61
C ARG A 246 24.27 51.62 60.96
N LEU A 247 23.73 52.70 61.51
CA LEU A 247 22.54 53.35 60.95
C LEU A 247 22.76 53.80 59.50
N TYR A 248 23.90 54.45 59.23
CA TYR A 248 24.23 54.90 57.87
C TYR A 248 24.47 53.75 56.87
N LEU A 249 25.11 52.66 57.32
CA LEU A 249 25.31 51.48 56.47
C LEU A 249 24.02 50.69 56.25
N ASP A 250 23.11 50.67 57.22
CA ASP A 250 21.78 50.06 57.09
C ASP A 250 20.93 50.81 56.04
N GLU A 251 21.05 52.15 55.96
CA GLU A 251 20.44 52.96 54.89
C GLU A 251 21.01 52.58 53.50
N LEU A 252 22.33 52.48 53.38
CA LEU A 252 22.96 52.05 52.12
C LEU A 252 22.62 50.60 51.72
N ASP A 253 22.46 49.71 52.70
CA ASP A 253 21.99 48.35 52.49
C ASP A 253 20.54 48.29 52.04
N ALA A 254 19.70 49.23 52.51
CA ALA A 254 18.31 49.39 52.05
C ALA A 254 18.26 49.89 50.60
N ASP A 255 19.05 50.92 50.26
CA ASP A 255 19.18 51.42 48.88
C ASP A 255 19.69 50.34 47.92
N ALA A 256 20.65 49.51 48.37
CA ALA A 256 21.13 48.38 47.59
C ALA A 256 20.05 47.29 47.40
N ALA A 257 19.19 47.08 48.39
CA ALA A 257 18.08 46.13 48.30
C ALA A 257 16.97 46.62 47.35
N GLU A 258 16.67 47.93 47.36
CA GLU A 258 15.75 48.54 46.40
C GLU A 258 16.28 48.39 44.98
N ARG A 259 17.56 48.73 44.74
CA ARG A 259 18.22 48.55 43.43
C ARG A 259 18.16 47.10 42.93
N GLN A 260 18.34 46.11 43.82
CA GLN A 260 18.22 44.70 43.45
C GLN A 260 16.81 44.39 42.94
N LEU A 261 15.77 44.84 43.65
CA LEU A 261 14.38 44.63 43.25
C LEU A 261 14.08 45.30 41.91
N GLU A 262 14.59 46.52 41.69
CA GLU A 262 14.46 47.22 40.41
C GLU A 262 15.12 46.44 39.27
N TRP A 263 16.33 45.91 39.46
CA TRP A 263 17.03 45.11 38.45
C TRP A 263 16.26 43.83 38.10
N ILE A 264 15.74 43.12 39.10
CA ILE A 264 14.93 41.91 38.89
C ILE A 264 13.66 42.26 38.11
N LYS A 265 12.95 43.31 38.54
CA LYS A 265 11.73 43.78 37.89
C LYS A 265 11.98 44.20 36.43
N TYR A 266 13.08 44.91 36.18
CA TYR A 266 13.48 45.30 34.82
C TYR A 266 13.78 44.07 33.96
N GLY A 267 14.55 43.10 34.49
CA GLY A 267 14.84 41.85 33.78
C GLY A 267 13.59 41.05 33.42
N GLU A 268 12.60 40.98 34.32
CA GLU A 268 11.32 40.32 34.07
C GLU A 268 10.52 41.01 32.95
N GLN A 269 10.46 42.35 32.98
CA GLN A 269 9.80 43.14 31.94
C GLN A 269 10.50 42.99 30.58
N LEU A 270 11.83 42.97 30.57
CA LEU A 270 12.64 42.77 29.36
C LEU A 270 12.35 41.39 28.75
N LEU A 271 12.33 40.32 29.57
CA LEU A 271 12.00 38.98 29.11
C LEU A 271 10.60 38.92 28.50
N GLU A 272 9.60 39.53 29.16
CA GLU A 272 8.24 39.58 28.64
C GLU A 272 8.15 40.32 27.31
N GLY A 273 8.88 41.43 27.17
CA GLY A 273 9.02 42.15 25.89
C GLY A 273 9.67 41.28 24.80
N HIS A 274 10.72 40.54 25.14
CA HIS A 274 11.41 39.64 24.20
C HIS A 274 10.50 38.49 23.75
N LYS A 275 9.72 37.91 24.68
CA LYS A 275 8.73 36.86 24.36
C LYS A 275 7.71 37.34 23.35
N LYS A 276 7.10 38.50 23.60
CA LYS A 276 6.11 39.09 22.68
C LYS A 276 6.71 39.41 21.32
N ALA A 277 7.89 40.04 21.29
CA ALA A 277 8.55 40.38 20.03
C ALA A 277 8.94 39.13 19.20
N ALA A 278 9.36 38.05 19.85
CA ALA A 278 9.65 36.78 19.19
C ALA A 278 8.37 36.06 18.73
N GLU A 279 7.30 36.12 19.52
CA GLU A 279 5.99 35.56 19.18
C GLU A 279 5.38 36.26 17.95
N GLU A 280 5.45 37.59 17.88
CA GLU A 280 5.02 38.36 16.70
C GLU A 280 5.73 37.94 15.41
N GLU A 281 7.05 37.71 15.42
CA GLU A 281 7.79 37.24 14.24
C GLU A 281 7.46 35.77 13.90
N LEU A 282 7.19 34.94 14.90
CA LEU A 282 6.73 33.56 14.69
C LEU A 282 5.33 33.55 14.06
N GLU A 283 4.41 34.40 14.51
CA GLU A 283 3.07 34.54 13.93
C GLU A 283 3.12 35.00 12.47
N LYS A 284 3.98 35.99 12.14
CA LYS A 284 4.21 36.40 10.74
C LYS A 284 4.70 35.25 9.86
N PHE A 285 5.61 34.43 10.40
CA PHE A 285 6.06 33.22 9.71
C PHE A 285 4.92 32.20 9.55
N GLN A 286 4.10 31.98 10.56
CA GLN A 286 2.94 31.07 10.51
C GLN A 286 1.87 31.55 9.51
N GLY A 287 1.62 32.86 9.41
CA GLY A 287 0.74 33.42 8.38
C GLY A 287 1.32 33.19 6.98
N SER A 288 2.60 33.50 6.79
CA SER A 288 3.28 33.33 5.50
C SER A 288 3.33 31.88 5.04
N ILE A 289 3.62 30.93 5.96
CA ILE A 289 3.69 29.51 5.61
C ILE A 289 2.33 28.94 5.26
N ALA A 290 1.24 29.39 5.91
CA ALA A 290 -0.11 28.96 5.57
C ALA A 290 -0.47 29.35 4.14
N HIS A 291 -0.10 30.57 3.71
CA HIS A 291 -0.30 31.03 2.33
C HIS A 291 0.47 30.17 1.33
N VAL A 292 1.76 29.93 1.57
CA VAL A 292 2.58 29.09 0.69
C VAL A 292 2.06 27.65 0.65
N GLU A 293 1.60 27.13 1.79
CA GLU A 293 1.04 25.80 1.91
C GLU A 293 -0.23 25.62 1.08
N THR A 294 -1.16 26.58 1.10
CA THR A 294 -2.38 26.53 0.27
C THR A 294 -2.05 26.44 -1.23
N ASP A 295 -1.08 27.22 -1.71
CA ASP A 295 -0.69 27.25 -3.12
C ASP A 295 -0.01 25.93 -3.55
N ILE A 296 0.88 25.40 -2.71
CA ILE A 296 1.55 24.12 -3.00
C ILE A 296 0.54 22.96 -2.97
N ARG A 297 -0.39 22.95 -2.01
CA ARG A 297 -1.44 21.91 -1.93
C ARG A 297 -2.33 21.91 -3.16
N LEU A 298 -2.68 23.07 -3.71
CA LEU A 298 -3.41 23.17 -4.97
C LEU A 298 -2.62 22.53 -6.12
N LEU A 299 -1.35 22.91 -6.30
CA LEU A 299 -0.51 22.35 -7.36
C LEU A 299 -0.34 20.82 -7.21
N GLU A 300 -0.14 20.33 -5.98
CA GLU A 300 -0.07 18.88 -5.70
C GLU A 300 -1.38 18.16 -6.02
N SER A 301 -2.54 18.78 -5.73
CA SER A 301 -3.86 18.24 -6.03
C SER A 301 -4.14 18.21 -7.53
N VAL A 302 -3.81 19.27 -8.26
CA VAL A 302 -3.90 19.31 -9.72
C VAL A 302 -3.00 18.24 -10.35
N ASP A 303 -1.74 18.14 -9.91
CA ASP A 303 -0.81 17.11 -10.42
C ASP A 303 -1.26 15.68 -10.07
N LYS A 304 -1.99 15.49 -8.96
CA LYS A 304 -2.62 14.21 -8.62
C LYS A 304 -3.73 13.89 -9.61
N GLU A 305 -4.65 14.82 -9.89
CA GLU A 305 -5.78 14.57 -10.79
C GLU A 305 -5.36 14.37 -12.25
N ILE A 306 -4.33 15.08 -12.72
CA ILE A 306 -3.71 14.84 -14.04
C ILE A 306 -3.08 13.45 -14.10
N ARG A 307 -2.37 13.00 -13.05
CA ARG A 307 -1.83 11.63 -12.96
C ARG A 307 -2.93 10.57 -12.93
N THR A 308 -4.02 10.81 -12.19
CA THR A 308 -5.19 9.93 -12.17
C THR A 308 -5.79 9.80 -13.57
N CYS A 309 -5.96 10.92 -14.30
CA CYS A 309 -6.45 10.90 -15.68
C CYS A 309 -5.57 10.05 -16.59
N SER A 310 -4.25 10.30 -16.56
CA SER A 310 -3.27 9.50 -17.33
C SER A 310 -3.35 8.01 -16.99
N LEU A 311 -3.49 7.65 -15.71
CA LEU A 311 -3.60 6.26 -15.28
C LEU A 311 -4.89 5.59 -15.78
N MET A 312 -6.02 6.28 -15.69
CA MET A 312 -7.31 5.77 -16.17
C MET A 312 -7.30 5.54 -17.68
N GLN A 313 -6.73 6.47 -18.46
CA GLN A 313 -6.58 6.30 -19.90
C GLN A 313 -5.64 5.14 -20.25
N GLN A 314 -4.52 4.97 -19.53
CA GLN A 314 -3.62 3.83 -19.70
C GLN A 314 -4.31 2.49 -19.38
N GLN A 315 -5.10 2.44 -18.30
CA GLN A 315 -5.89 1.25 -17.97
C GLN A 315 -6.88 0.88 -19.06
N GLU A 316 -7.52 1.88 -19.69
CA GLU A 316 -8.46 1.62 -20.78
C GLU A 316 -7.75 1.07 -22.04
N VAL A 317 -6.56 1.59 -22.36
CA VAL A 317 -5.70 1.03 -23.42
C VAL A 317 -5.28 -0.42 -23.09
N GLN A 318 -4.91 -0.70 -21.84
CA GLN A 318 -4.54 -2.05 -21.40
C GLN A 318 -5.72 -3.04 -21.46
N ARG A 319 -6.93 -2.60 -21.13
CA ARG A 319 -8.15 -3.41 -21.30
C ARG A 319 -8.38 -3.77 -22.76
N CYS A 320 -8.17 -2.83 -23.68
CA CYS A 320 -8.23 -3.11 -25.12
C CYS A 320 -7.20 -4.14 -25.55
N GLU A 321 -5.96 -4.02 -25.06
CA GLU A 321 -4.88 -4.97 -25.32
C GLU A 321 -5.23 -6.39 -24.85
N ALA A 322 -5.66 -6.55 -23.59
CA ALA A 322 -6.07 -7.85 -23.07
C ALA A 322 -7.22 -8.49 -23.88
N ARG A 323 -8.16 -7.68 -24.38
CA ARG A 323 -9.25 -8.17 -25.25
C ARG A 323 -8.74 -8.61 -26.62
N MET A 324 -7.77 -7.90 -27.22
CA MET A 324 -7.13 -8.33 -28.46
C MET A 324 -6.34 -9.63 -28.26
N GLU A 325 -5.61 -9.76 -27.15
CA GLU A 325 -4.92 -11.00 -26.78
C GLU A 325 -5.90 -12.17 -26.62
N ALA A 326 -7.09 -11.92 -26.07
CA ALA A 326 -8.13 -12.94 -25.97
C ALA A 326 -8.66 -13.39 -27.34
N VAL A 327 -8.81 -12.46 -28.31
CA VAL A 327 -9.15 -12.81 -29.71
C VAL A 327 -8.04 -13.64 -30.33
N GLU A 328 -6.79 -13.24 -30.12
CA GLU A 328 -5.62 -13.98 -30.61
C GLU A 328 -5.52 -15.38 -29.98
N GLY A 329 -5.83 -15.53 -28.69
CA GLY A 329 -5.90 -16.82 -28.01
C GLY A 329 -6.91 -17.77 -28.66
N LYS A 330 -8.12 -17.29 -28.98
CA LYS A 330 -9.13 -18.08 -29.71
C LYS A 330 -8.71 -18.37 -31.14
N LEU A 331 -8.00 -17.45 -31.81
CA LEU A 331 -7.42 -17.71 -33.12
C LEU A 331 -6.38 -18.84 -33.07
N VAL A 332 -5.50 -18.85 -32.08
CA VAL A 332 -4.52 -19.93 -31.89
C VAL A 332 -5.21 -21.26 -31.58
N GLU A 333 -6.29 -21.24 -30.78
CA GLU A 333 -7.15 -22.40 -30.56
C GLU A 333 -7.73 -22.93 -31.89
N LEU A 334 -8.29 -22.06 -32.73
CA LEU A 334 -8.83 -22.41 -34.04
C LEU A 334 -7.75 -23.03 -34.96
N GLU A 335 -6.55 -22.43 -35.00
CA GLU A 335 -5.43 -22.95 -35.78
C GLU A 335 -4.98 -24.33 -35.28
N GLY A 336 -4.95 -24.53 -33.96
CA GLY A 336 -4.66 -25.83 -33.32
C GLY A 336 -5.68 -26.90 -33.68
N LEU A 337 -6.97 -26.58 -33.59
CA LEU A 337 -8.07 -27.46 -34.01
C LEU A 337 -7.96 -27.85 -35.49
N CYS A 338 -7.61 -26.90 -36.37
CA CYS A 338 -7.42 -27.17 -37.79
C CYS A 338 -6.19 -28.04 -38.10
N ALA A 339 -5.11 -27.90 -37.33
CA ALA A 339 -3.87 -28.65 -37.52
C ALA A 339 -3.96 -30.11 -37.02
N GLY A 340 -5.04 -30.48 -36.33
CA GLY A 340 -5.14 -31.75 -35.63
C GLY A 340 -4.16 -31.86 -34.45
N ALA A 341 -3.70 -30.71 -33.93
CA ALA A 341 -2.83 -30.69 -32.76
C ALA A 341 -3.65 -31.06 -31.52
N PRO A 342 -3.15 -31.95 -30.64
CA PRO A 342 -3.77 -32.15 -29.34
C PRO A 342 -3.61 -30.85 -28.56
N LEU A 343 -4.68 -30.05 -28.47
CA LEU A 343 -4.81 -29.01 -27.46
C LEU A 343 -4.79 -29.73 -26.11
N SER A 344 -3.62 -29.72 -25.47
CA SER A 344 -3.35 -30.43 -24.22
C SER A 344 -4.30 -30.00 -23.11
N LEU A 345 -5.31 -30.82 -22.87
CA LEU A 345 -5.76 -31.28 -21.55
C LEU A 345 -6.13 -32.76 -21.73
N SER A 346 -5.10 -33.61 -21.67
CA SER A 346 -5.11 -35.07 -21.83
C SER A 346 -5.45 -35.61 -23.23
N GLU A 347 -4.77 -36.69 -23.60
CA GLU A 347 -5.03 -37.55 -24.76
C GLU A 347 -4.51 -37.07 -26.14
N SER A 348 -3.40 -37.69 -26.53
CA SER A 348 -2.77 -37.60 -27.84
C SER A 348 -3.45 -38.60 -28.79
N TYR A 349 -4.26 -38.12 -29.73
CA TYR A 349 -4.81 -38.93 -30.81
C TYR A 349 -3.75 -39.23 -31.90
N LYS A 350 -2.77 -40.09 -31.58
CA LYS A 350 -1.91 -40.74 -32.57
C LYS A 350 -2.35 -42.20 -32.72
N SER A 351 -2.81 -42.56 -33.91
CA SER A 351 -3.03 -43.94 -34.36
C SER A 351 -3.85 -44.80 -33.38
N ILE A 352 -5.11 -44.40 -33.17
CA ILE A 352 -6.05 -45.10 -32.28
C ILE A 352 -6.34 -46.50 -32.83
N ARG A 353 -6.13 -47.53 -32.00
CA ARG A 353 -6.64 -48.88 -32.26
C ARG A 353 -8.15 -48.84 -32.05
N LEU A 354 -8.91 -49.29 -33.05
CA LEU A 354 -10.39 -49.32 -33.10
C LEU A 354 -11.04 -50.27 -32.07
N GLU A 355 -10.39 -50.53 -30.95
CA GLU A 355 -10.73 -51.60 -30.01
C GLU A 355 -11.28 -51.09 -28.67
N ASP A 356 -11.07 -49.82 -28.31
CA ASP A 356 -11.61 -49.22 -27.08
C ASP A 356 -12.96 -48.51 -27.35
N GLU A 357 -14.06 -49.10 -26.88
CA GLU A 357 -15.43 -48.57 -27.04
C GLU A 357 -15.60 -47.19 -26.35
N GLU A 358 -14.97 -47.00 -25.19
CA GLU A 358 -14.98 -45.72 -24.45
C GLU A 358 -14.34 -44.55 -25.22
N GLU A 359 -13.25 -44.80 -25.96
CA GLU A 359 -12.59 -43.75 -26.75
C GLU A 359 -13.42 -43.35 -27.98
N GLU A 360 -14.15 -44.30 -28.58
CA GLU A 360 -15.03 -44.03 -29.70
C GLU A 360 -16.28 -43.28 -29.26
N GLU A 361 -16.84 -43.58 -28.08
CA GLU A 361 -17.92 -42.80 -27.48
C GLU A 361 -17.51 -41.33 -27.25
N LYS A 362 -16.33 -41.10 -26.66
CA LYS A 362 -15.76 -39.74 -26.50
C LYS A 362 -15.60 -39.02 -27.85
N TYR A 363 -15.11 -39.72 -28.88
CA TYR A 363 -14.97 -39.14 -30.22
C TYR A 363 -16.31 -38.73 -30.84
N GLN A 364 -17.38 -39.48 -30.56
CA GLN A 364 -18.73 -39.17 -31.05
C GLN A 364 -19.42 -38.08 -30.22
N GLN A 365 -19.15 -37.97 -28.92
CA GLN A 365 -19.71 -36.95 -28.01
C GLN A 365 -19.01 -35.58 -28.11
N SER A 366 -17.73 -35.55 -28.51
CA SER A 366 -16.96 -34.30 -28.67
C SER A 366 -16.48 -34.08 -30.12
N PRO A 367 -17.40 -33.82 -31.07
CA PRO A 367 -17.01 -33.61 -32.47
C PRO A 367 -16.09 -32.40 -32.65
N LEU A 368 -14.99 -32.61 -33.39
CA LEU A 368 -14.13 -31.53 -33.85
C LEU A 368 -14.92 -30.50 -34.68
N SER A 369 -15.89 -30.94 -35.48
CA SER A 369 -16.75 -30.06 -36.26
C SER A 369 -17.50 -29.05 -35.37
N LEU A 370 -18.13 -29.51 -34.30
CA LEU A 370 -18.85 -28.63 -33.37
C LEU A 370 -17.91 -27.71 -32.58
N ARG A 371 -16.76 -28.23 -32.13
CA ARG A 371 -15.72 -27.41 -31.46
C ARG A 371 -15.22 -26.27 -32.35
N LEU A 372 -15.03 -26.54 -33.65
CA LEU A 372 -14.67 -25.51 -34.62
C LEU A 372 -15.77 -24.44 -34.74
N LEU A 373 -17.06 -24.82 -34.76
CA LEU A 373 -18.17 -23.85 -34.81
C LEU A 373 -18.24 -22.99 -33.54
N VAL A 374 -18.11 -23.58 -32.36
CA VAL A 374 -18.11 -22.84 -31.08
C VAL A 374 -16.93 -21.87 -31.02
N CYS A 375 -15.74 -22.30 -31.45
CA CYS A 375 -14.55 -21.44 -31.50
C CYS A 375 -14.74 -20.27 -32.49
N LEU A 376 -15.28 -20.55 -33.68
CA LEU A 376 -15.61 -19.53 -34.68
C LEU A 376 -16.67 -18.55 -34.19
N GLU A 377 -17.68 -19.01 -33.45
CA GLU A 377 -18.68 -18.12 -32.86
C GLU A 377 -18.07 -17.20 -31.81
N SER A 378 -17.15 -17.70 -30.98
CA SER A 378 -16.43 -16.87 -30.01
C SER A 378 -15.57 -15.81 -30.70
N ILE A 379 -14.83 -16.19 -31.77
CA ILE A 379 -14.05 -15.26 -32.59
C ILE A 379 -14.98 -14.21 -33.22
N ARG A 380 -16.07 -14.65 -33.85
CA ARG A 380 -17.09 -13.79 -34.49
C ARG A 380 -17.48 -12.65 -33.56
N TRP A 381 -17.86 -12.98 -32.34
CA TRP A 381 -18.37 -12.02 -31.38
C TRP A 381 -17.27 -11.08 -30.87
N ARG A 382 -16.14 -11.63 -30.40
CA ARG A 382 -15.02 -10.86 -29.84
C ARG A 382 -14.42 -9.90 -30.86
N THR A 383 -14.23 -10.35 -32.10
CA THR A 383 -13.67 -9.52 -33.17
C THR A 383 -14.64 -8.40 -33.55
N LEU A 384 -15.95 -8.68 -33.69
CA LEU A 384 -16.92 -7.65 -34.03
C LEU A 384 -16.98 -6.55 -32.98
N GLN A 385 -17.04 -6.90 -31.70
CA GLN A 385 -17.07 -5.93 -30.60
C GLN A 385 -15.80 -5.07 -30.55
N MET A 386 -14.61 -5.68 -30.73
CA MET A 386 -13.36 -4.92 -30.76
C MET A 386 -13.31 -3.95 -31.94
N VAL A 387 -13.71 -4.38 -33.13
CA VAL A 387 -13.66 -3.53 -34.33
C VAL A 387 -14.69 -2.39 -34.25
N ARG A 388 -15.86 -2.61 -33.63
CA ARG A 388 -16.83 -1.55 -33.31
C ARG A 388 -16.29 -0.57 -32.28
N TYR A 389 -15.76 -1.06 -31.16
CA TYR A 389 -15.22 -0.23 -30.09
C TYR A 389 -14.04 0.65 -30.55
N THR A 390 -13.25 0.14 -31.49
CA THR A 390 -12.12 0.85 -32.11
C THR A 390 -12.49 1.69 -33.34
N GLU A 391 -13.79 1.76 -33.68
CA GLU A 391 -14.32 2.52 -34.83
C GLU A 391 -13.65 2.16 -36.17
N CYS A 392 -13.25 0.89 -36.32
CA CYS A 392 -12.54 0.41 -37.50
C CYS A 392 -13.46 -0.29 -38.52
N LEU A 393 -14.74 -0.48 -38.18
CA LEU A 393 -15.71 -1.20 -39.00
C LEU A 393 -16.31 -0.26 -40.05
N GLN A 394 -16.28 -0.65 -41.33
CA GLN A 394 -17.03 0.05 -42.39
C GLN A 394 -18.33 -0.68 -42.77
N SER A 395 -18.37 -2.00 -42.59
CA SER A 395 -19.53 -2.82 -42.93
C SER A 395 -20.59 -2.84 -41.84
N ASN A 396 -21.86 -2.88 -42.22
CA ASN A 396 -22.97 -3.15 -41.32
C ASN A 396 -23.13 -4.67 -41.13
N ILE A 397 -22.45 -5.19 -40.10
CA ILE A 397 -22.55 -6.59 -39.68
C ILE A 397 -23.55 -6.68 -38.53
N GLN A 398 -24.60 -7.46 -38.70
CA GLN A 398 -25.57 -7.81 -37.66
C GLN A 398 -25.36 -9.27 -37.25
N LEU A 399 -25.33 -9.52 -35.93
CA LEU A 399 -25.18 -10.88 -35.42
C LEU A 399 -26.55 -11.55 -35.38
N GLU A 400 -26.74 -12.53 -36.24
CA GLU A 400 -27.85 -13.46 -36.15
C GLU A 400 -27.47 -14.64 -35.24
N GLU A 401 -28.45 -15.14 -34.49
CA GLU A 401 -28.29 -16.37 -33.73
C GLU A 401 -28.13 -17.54 -34.71
N VAL A 402 -27.07 -18.32 -34.52
CA VAL A 402 -26.76 -19.46 -35.38
C VAL A 402 -26.98 -20.73 -34.58
N GLU A 403 -27.88 -21.57 -35.08
CA GLU A 403 -28.10 -22.90 -34.52
C GLU A 403 -26.89 -23.80 -34.82
N LEU A 404 -26.03 -24.03 -33.81
CA LEU A 404 -24.79 -24.79 -33.98
C LEU A 404 -25.04 -26.31 -34.07
N VAL A 405 -26.09 -26.80 -33.43
CA VAL A 405 -26.48 -28.22 -33.38
C VAL A 405 -27.89 -28.37 -33.95
N PRO A 406 -28.15 -29.31 -34.87
CA PRO A 406 -29.48 -29.49 -35.44
C PRO A 406 -30.47 -29.97 -34.37
N SER A 407 -31.60 -29.28 -34.24
CA SER A 407 -32.68 -29.61 -33.31
C SER A 407 -33.44 -30.90 -33.64
N GLN A 408 -33.59 -31.27 -34.91
CA GLN A 408 -34.26 -32.49 -35.38
C GLN A 408 -33.61 -33.04 -36.65
N GLN A 409 -33.64 -34.37 -36.85
CA GLN A 409 -33.24 -34.98 -38.12
C GLN A 409 -34.26 -34.64 -39.22
N LEU A 410 -33.78 -34.41 -40.45
CA LEU A 410 -34.69 -34.22 -41.58
C LEU A 410 -35.47 -35.51 -41.83
N PRO A 411 -36.79 -35.45 -42.10
CA PRO A 411 -37.57 -36.63 -42.46
C PRO A 411 -36.95 -37.31 -43.69
N GLN A 412 -36.83 -38.64 -43.68
CA GLN A 412 -36.43 -39.36 -44.89
C GLN A 412 -37.48 -39.09 -46.00
N PRO A 413 -37.06 -38.73 -47.22
CA PRO A 413 -37.98 -38.42 -48.31
C PRO A 413 -38.79 -39.66 -48.68
N ASP A 414 -40.11 -39.52 -48.79
CA ASP A 414 -41.00 -40.62 -49.19
C ASP A 414 -40.51 -41.31 -50.47
N VAL A 415 -40.85 -42.60 -50.62
CA VAL A 415 -40.49 -43.38 -51.82
C VAL A 415 -41.12 -42.69 -53.04
N PRO A 416 -40.30 -42.18 -53.99
CA PRO A 416 -40.82 -41.53 -55.19
C PRO A 416 -41.74 -42.47 -55.97
N GLU A 417 -42.80 -41.95 -56.59
CA GLU A 417 -43.84 -42.76 -57.25
C GLU A 417 -43.26 -43.71 -58.32
N GLU A 418 -42.25 -43.23 -59.04
CA GLU A 418 -41.52 -43.95 -60.08
C GLU A 418 -40.63 -45.09 -59.53
N LEU A 419 -40.25 -45.01 -58.25
CA LEU A 419 -39.51 -46.06 -57.55
C LEU A 419 -40.45 -47.14 -56.98
N LYS A 420 -41.74 -46.82 -56.76
CA LYS A 420 -42.74 -47.82 -56.34
C LYS A 420 -42.97 -48.87 -57.44
N GLU A 421 -42.98 -48.46 -58.70
CA GLU A 421 -43.10 -49.38 -59.86
C GLU A 421 -41.94 -50.40 -59.91
N LEU A 422 -40.71 -49.95 -59.62
CA LEU A 422 -39.53 -50.82 -59.58
C LEU A 422 -39.59 -51.88 -58.47
N MET A 423 -40.37 -51.63 -57.41
CA MET A 423 -40.54 -52.54 -56.27
C MET A 423 -41.59 -53.61 -56.54
N GLU A 424 -42.53 -53.37 -57.44
CA GLU A 424 -43.50 -54.39 -57.87
C GLU A 424 -42.82 -55.50 -58.71
N GLU A 425 -41.68 -55.20 -59.35
CA GLU A 425 -40.94 -56.14 -60.21
C GLU A 425 -39.98 -57.08 -59.46
N SER A 426 -39.61 -56.80 -58.20
CA SER A 426 -38.63 -57.60 -57.43
C SER A 426 -39.16 -57.98 -56.04
N GLU A 427 -39.37 -59.29 -55.83
CA GLU A 427 -39.76 -59.88 -54.52
C GLU A 427 -38.75 -59.52 -53.41
N TYR A 428 -37.48 -59.37 -53.77
CA TYR A 428 -36.41 -58.97 -52.85
C TYR A 428 -36.57 -57.52 -52.36
N LEU A 429 -36.94 -56.59 -53.26
CA LEU A 429 -37.22 -55.19 -52.91
C LEU A 429 -38.48 -55.04 -52.05
N GLN A 430 -39.48 -55.91 -52.25
CA GLN A 430 -40.71 -55.94 -51.43
C GLN A 430 -40.41 -56.28 -49.97
N LYS A 431 -39.49 -57.23 -49.72
CA LYS A 431 -39.03 -57.57 -48.37
C LYS A 431 -38.17 -56.49 -47.72
N LEU A 432 -37.36 -55.78 -48.51
CA LEU A 432 -36.47 -54.73 -48.02
C LEU A 432 -37.20 -53.43 -47.65
N LYS A 433 -38.31 -53.11 -48.33
CA LYS A 433 -39.13 -51.91 -48.07
C LYS A 433 -39.49 -51.69 -46.61
N PRO A 434 -40.20 -52.61 -45.91
CA PRO A 434 -40.64 -52.39 -44.54
C PRO A 434 -39.47 -52.26 -43.55
N ILE A 435 -38.27 -52.73 -43.93
CA ILE A 435 -37.06 -52.63 -43.10
C ILE A 435 -36.44 -51.23 -43.21
N LEU A 436 -36.49 -50.62 -44.40
CA LEU A 436 -35.98 -49.27 -44.65
C LEU A 436 -36.97 -48.18 -44.26
N TRP A 437 -38.27 -48.41 -44.48
CA TRP A 437 -39.38 -47.57 -44.04
C TRP A 437 -40.30 -48.37 -43.11
N PRO A 438 -39.99 -48.46 -41.81
CA PRO A 438 -40.96 -48.97 -40.85
C PRO A 438 -42.18 -48.05 -40.85
N GLU A 439 -43.38 -48.62 -40.99
CA GLU A 439 -44.62 -47.86 -40.82
C GLU A 439 -44.63 -47.28 -39.40
N LYS A 440 -44.83 -45.97 -39.27
CA LYS A 440 -45.05 -45.38 -37.95
C LYS A 440 -46.35 -45.96 -37.43
N GLU A 441 -46.29 -46.82 -36.42
CA GLU A 441 -47.48 -47.14 -35.63
C GLU A 441 -48.02 -45.81 -35.11
N GLU A 442 -49.15 -45.37 -35.67
CA GLU A 442 -49.97 -44.39 -34.99
C GLU A 442 -50.28 -44.99 -33.63
N ALA A 443 -49.83 -44.33 -32.57
CA ALA A 443 -50.16 -44.70 -31.20
C ALA A 443 -51.67 -44.49 -30.99
N GLU A 444 -52.48 -45.37 -31.56
CA GLU A 444 -53.83 -45.62 -31.10
C GLU A 444 -53.69 -46.40 -29.80
N GLY A 445 -54.14 -45.77 -28.71
CA GLY A 445 -54.11 -46.35 -27.38
C GLY A 445 -54.75 -47.74 -27.35
N GLY A 446 -53.91 -48.74 -27.11
CA GLY A 446 -54.30 -50.10 -26.83
C GLY A 446 -53.22 -50.75 -25.97
N GLU A 447 -53.48 -50.85 -24.66
CA GLU A 447 -52.68 -51.63 -23.73
C GLU A 447 -52.72 -53.12 -24.15
N GLU A 448 -51.63 -53.64 -24.71
CA GLU A 448 -51.28 -55.06 -24.57
C GLU A 448 -49.77 -55.18 -24.27
N GLU A 449 -49.49 -55.56 -23.02
CA GLU A 449 -48.16 -55.93 -22.53
C GLU A 449 -47.56 -57.06 -23.39
N LYS A 450 -46.56 -56.72 -24.20
CA LYS A 450 -45.50 -57.66 -24.61
C LYS A 450 -44.16 -57.06 -24.25
N ALA A 451 -43.42 -57.83 -23.45
CA ALA A 451 -42.07 -57.60 -22.96
C ALA A 451 -41.28 -56.53 -23.72
N GLU A 452 -41.18 -55.37 -23.09
CA GLU A 452 -40.28 -54.28 -23.47
C GLU A 452 -38.83 -54.80 -23.40
N GLU A 453 -38.23 -55.12 -24.54
CA GLU A 453 -36.82 -54.79 -24.73
C GLU A 453 -36.72 -53.27 -24.53
N GLU A 454 -35.99 -52.83 -23.50
CA GLU A 454 -35.74 -51.41 -23.22
C GLU A 454 -35.19 -50.74 -24.50
N VAL A 455 -36.06 -50.07 -25.25
CA VAL A 455 -35.65 -49.16 -26.32
C VAL A 455 -35.02 -47.95 -25.61
N PRO A 456 -33.71 -47.67 -25.80
CA PRO A 456 -33.07 -46.53 -25.17
C PRO A 456 -33.80 -45.26 -25.62
N LYS A 457 -34.24 -44.42 -24.67
CA LYS A 457 -34.72 -43.07 -24.99
C LYS A 457 -33.65 -42.36 -25.81
N GLU A 458 -33.94 -42.04 -27.07
CA GLU A 458 -33.04 -41.24 -27.90
C GLU A 458 -32.80 -39.90 -27.20
N GLU A 459 -31.58 -39.69 -26.69
CA GLU A 459 -31.15 -38.41 -26.13
C GLU A 459 -31.29 -37.31 -27.19
N SER A 460 -31.81 -36.14 -26.79
CA SER A 460 -31.91 -35.01 -27.70
C SER A 460 -30.52 -34.65 -28.25
N PRO A 461 -30.37 -34.30 -29.54
CA PRO A 461 -29.08 -33.87 -30.10
C PRO A 461 -28.40 -32.76 -29.28
N ALA A 462 -29.17 -31.89 -28.62
CA ALA A 462 -28.66 -30.84 -27.74
C ALA A 462 -28.08 -31.38 -26.42
N GLU A 463 -28.69 -32.43 -25.85
CA GLU A 463 -28.21 -33.10 -24.63
C GLU A 463 -26.92 -33.87 -24.91
N ARG A 464 -26.85 -34.54 -26.06
CA ARG A 464 -25.69 -35.30 -26.53
C ARG A 464 -24.40 -34.47 -26.61
N TYR A 465 -24.51 -33.19 -26.95
CA TYR A 465 -23.36 -32.28 -27.10
C TYR A 465 -23.25 -31.23 -25.99
N ALA A 466 -23.98 -31.42 -24.88
CA ALA A 466 -24.05 -30.44 -23.79
C ALA A 466 -22.68 -30.06 -23.23
N GLU A 467 -21.73 -31.01 -23.14
CA GLU A 467 -20.37 -30.73 -22.66
C GLU A 467 -19.59 -29.76 -23.56
N VAL A 468 -19.66 -29.94 -24.88
CA VAL A 468 -19.03 -29.04 -25.84
C VAL A 468 -19.71 -27.66 -25.80
N LEU A 469 -21.04 -27.63 -25.68
CA LEU A 469 -21.80 -26.38 -25.61
C LEU A 469 -21.56 -25.60 -24.31
N LYS A 470 -21.20 -26.24 -23.19
CA LYS A 470 -20.76 -25.55 -21.96
C LYS A 470 -19.52 -24.68 -22.16
N SER A 471 -18.68 -24.99 -23.15
CA SER A 471 -17.51 -24.17 -23.49
C SER A 471 -17.85 -22.87 -24.25
N ARG A 472 -19.12 -22.67 -24.60
CA ARG A 472 -19.63 -21.43 -25.18
C ARG A 472 -19.59 -20.32 -24.12
N GLU A 473 -18.53 -19.53 -24.15
CA GLU A 473 -18.33 -18.41 -23.23
C GLU A 473 -19.36 -17.31 -23.48
N ALA A 474 -20.02 -16.84 -22.42
CA ALA A 474 -20.77 -15.58 -22.47
C ALA A 474 -19.75 -14.44 -22.61
N VAL A 475 -19.89 -13.67 -23.69
CA VAL A 475 -18.99 -12.55 -23.94
C VAL A 475 -19.69 -11.25 -23.55
N GLU A 476 -18.99 -10.39 -22.80
CA GLU A 476 -19.53 -9.16 -22.20
C GLU A 476 -19.59 -8.02 -23.21
N GLU A 477 -20.77 -7.42 -23.41
CA GLU A 477 -20.99 -6.42 -24.48
C GLU A 477 -20.24 -5.13 -24.16
N LEU A 478 -19.57 -4.59 -25.18
CA LEU A 478 -18.86 -3.32 -25.09
C LEU A 478 -19.84 -2.19 -25.35
N GLU A 479 -20.08 -1.36 -24.33
CA GLU A 479 -20.86 -0.14 -24.46
C GLU A 479 -19.99 1.00 -25.02
N GLY A 480 -20.49 1.67 -26.06
CA GLY A 480 -19.87 2.87 -26.65
C GLY A 480 -18.60 2.61 -27.46
N THR A 481 -17.81 3.67 -27.66
CA THR A 481 -16.52 3.63 -28.37
C THR A 481 -15.33 3.93 -27.44
N PHE A 482 -14.12 3.56 -27.85
CA PHE A 482 -12.91 3.94 -27.12
C PHE A 482 -12.78 5.46 -26.97
N LYS A 483 -13.13 6.20 -28.03
CA LYS A 483 -13.11 7.66 -28.01
C LYS A 483 -14.07 8.22 -26.96
N GLU A 484 -15.31 7.71 -26.91
CA GLU A 484 -16.30 8.08 -25.90
C GLU A 484 -15.83 7.74 -24.47
N ALA A 485 -15.20 6.57 -24.28
CA ALA A 485 -14.66 6.17 -22.98
C ALA A 485 -13.55 7.13 -22.50
N ILE A 486 -12.62 7.51 -23.39
CA ILE A 486 -11.60 8.51 -23.07
C ILE A 486 -12.23 9.88 -22.81
N GLU A 487 -13.19 10.31 -23.63
CA GLU A 487 -13.90 11.59 -23.44
C GLU A 487 -14.62 11.66 -22.09
N LYS A 488 -15.28 10.57 -21.66
CA LYS A 488 -15.91 10.47 -20.35
C LYS A 488 -14.91 10.55 -19.19
N ILE A 489 -13.73 9.93 -19.34
CA ILE A 489 -12.63 10.07 -18.37
C ILE A 489 -12.15 11.52 -18.30
N GLN A 490 -12.04 12.19 -19.44
CA GLN A 490 -11.60 13.59 -19.49
C GLN A 490 -12.62 14.56 -18.92
N GLU A 491 -13.90 14.39 -19.24
CA GLU A 491 -14.98 15.24 -18.75
C GLU A 491 -15.04 15.19 -17.22
N ARG A 492 -15.00 13.98 -16.65
CA ARG A 492 -14.94 13.81 -15.19
C ARG A 492 -13.75 14.52 -14.55
N GLN A 493 -12.56 14.39 -15.14
CA GLN A 493 -11.36 15.04 -14.58
C GLN A 493 -11.32 16.54 -14.84
N ARG A 494 -11.92 17.01 -15.93
CA ARG A 494 -12.13 18.43 -16.21
C ARG A 494 -13.02 19.07 -15.16
N GLU A 495 -14.14 18.45 -14.81
CA GLU A 495 -15.05 18.94 -13.76
C GLU A 495 -14.35 19.06 -12.40
N VAL A 496 -13.62 18.02 -11.99
CA VAL A 496 -12.86 18.04 -10.73
C VAL A 496 -11.79 19.15 -10.72
N LEU A 497 -11.05 19.32 -11.83
CA LEU A 497 -10.05 20.37 -11.95
C LEU A 497 -10.68 21.77 -11.95
N GLN A 498 -11.81 21.96 -12.62
CA GLN A 498 -12.54 23.23 -12.60
C GLN A 498 -13.04 23.57 -11.19
N GLN A 499 -13.53 22.58 -10.44
CA GLN A 499 -13.93 22.76 -9.04
C GLN A 499 -12.75 23.16 -8.16
N LEU A 500 -11.60 22.47 -8.28
CA LEU A 500 -10.38 22.80 -7.53
C LEU A 500 -9.87 24.21 -7.81
N VAL A 501 -9.90 24.63 -9.08
CA VAL A 501 -9.50 25.99 -9.47
C VAL A 501 -10.49 27.01 -8.92
N SER A 502 -11.79 26.78 -9.08
CA SER A 502 -12.83 27.71 -8.63
C SER A 502 -12.79 27.89 -7.12
N SER A 503 -12.71 26.80 -6.35
CA SER A 503 -12.65 26.88 -4.87
C SER A 503 -11.40 27.62 -4.39
N TYR A 504 -10.25 27.41 -5.05
CA TYR A 504 -9.03 28.12 -4.69
C TYR A 504 -9.11 29.63 -4.94
N PHE A 505 -9.64 30.06 -6.10
CA PHE A 505 -9.76 31.49 -6.41
C PHE A 505 -10.86 32.18 -5.60
N GLU A 506 -11.90 31.46 -5.17
CA GLU A 506 -12.88 31.95 -4.20
C GLU A 506 -12.26 32.16 -2.81
N GLU A 507 -11.41 31.22 -2.36
CA GLU A 507 -10.70 31.29 -1.07
C GLU A 507 -9.50 32.27 -1.07
N LEU A 508 -9.02 32.68 -2.25
CA LEU A 508 -7.83 33.54 -2.39
C LEU A 508 -8.06 34.95 -1.81
N GLY A 509 -9.25 35.54 -2.02
CA GLY A 509 -9.55 36.91 -1.60
C GLY A 509 -8.54 37.93 -2.14
N ASP A 510 -8.04 38.82 -1.28
CA ASP A 510 -7.03 39.84 -1.61
C ASP A 510 -5.58 39.36 -1.45
N ARG A 511 -5.36 38.05 -1.22
CA ARG A 511 -4.03 37.47 -0.97
C ARG A 511 -3.22 37.35 -2.26
N GLU A 512 -1.93 37.67 -2.19
CA GLU A 512 -1.00 37.43 -3.30
C GLU A 512 -0.67 35.94 -3.48
N ILE A 513 -0.67 35.49 -4.74
CA ILE A 513 -0.27 34.13 -5.14
C ILE A 513 1.25 33.99 -5.01
N THR A 514 1.69 33.06 -4.16
CA THR A 514 3.12 32.84 -3.85
C THR A 514 3.83 31.94 -4.87
N ARG A 515 3.07 31.26 -5.75
CA ARG A 515 3.58 30.32 -6.78
C ARG A 515 3.21 30.75 -8.21
N LYS A 516 3.38 32.05 -8.48
CA LYS A 516 3.19 32.63 -9.82
C LYS A 516 4.28 32.24 -10.82
N ALA A 517 4.02 32.46 -12.10
CA ALA A 517 5.00 32.25 -13.16
C ALA A 517 6.30 33.04 -12.88
N GLY A 518 7.45 32.36 -12.96
CA GLY A 518 8.76 32.97 -12.71
C GLY A 518 9.19 33.05 -11.24
N ALA A 519 8.39 32.52 -10.30
CA ALA A 519 8.82 32.37 -8.91
C ALA A 519 9.92 31.30 -8.79
N ALA A 520 10.85 31.48 -7.83
CA ALA A 520 12.06 30.66 -7.69
C ALA A 520 11.80 29.15 -7.57
N ALA A 521 10.67 28.73 -6.98
CA ALA A 521 10.27 27.34 -6.80
C ALA A 521 9.35 26.78 -7.90
N THR A 522 9.09 27.54 -8.97
CA THR A 522 8.17 27.16 -10.06
C THR A 522 8.92 26.76 -11.33
N THR A 523 8.31 25.88 -12.13
CA THR A 523 8.80 25.52 -13.46
C THR A 523 7.83 26.02 -14.54
N SER A 524 8.23 25.97 -15.81
CA SER A 524 7.36 26.30 -16.95
C SER A 524 6.03 25.53 -16.94
N GLU A 525 6.02 24.33 -16.36
CA GLU A 525 4.83 23.47 -16.27
C GLU A 525 4.10 23.61 -14.93
N ARG A 526 4.81 23.92 -13.84
CA ARG A 526 4.27 23.92 -12.47
C ARG A 526 4.28 25.31 -11.84
N TYR A 527 3.18 26.03 -12.05
CA TYR A 527 2.90 27.37 -11.51
C TYR A 527 1.38 27.64 -11.56
N ILE A 528 0.93 28.60 -10.75
CA ILE A 528 -0.45 29.10 -10.70
C ILE A 528 -0.52 30.42 -11.51
N PRO A 529 -1.33 30.49 -12.59
CA PRO A 529 -1.58 31.73 -13.33
C PRO A 529 -2.37 32.77 -12.52
N ASP A 530 -2.32 34.04 -12.93
CA ASP A 530 -3.00 35.13 -12.22
C ASP A 530 -4.54 35.09 -12.36
N LYS A 531 -5.05 34.51 -13.45
CA LYS A 531 -6.48 34.39 -13.72
C LYS A 531 -6.95 32.94 -13.65
N PRO A 532 -8.17 32.67 -13.14
CA PRO A 532 -8.74 31.33 -13.14
C PRO A 532 -8.90 30.77 -14.56
N GLU A 533 -9.30 31.63 -15.51
CA GLU A 533 -9.46 31.28 -16.93
C GLU A 533 -8.15 30.70 -17.51
N ASP A 534 -7.02 31.37 -17.27
CA ASP A 534 -5.71 30.92 -17.76
C ASP A 534 -5.29 29.59 -17.12
N PHE A 535 -5.65 29.35 -15.86
CA PHE A 535 -5.35 28.09 -15.20
C PHE A 535 -6.21 26.94 -15.71
N THR A 536 -7.50 27.19 -15.95
CA THR A 536 -8.38 26.21 -16.59
C THR A 536 -7.91 25.87 -18.00
N ALA A 537 -7.52 26.85 -18.80
CA ALA A 537 -6.99 26.65 -20.15
C ALA A 537 -5.69 25.83 -20.15
N LYS A 538 -4.78 26.11 -19.21
CA LYS A 538 -3.55 25.33 -19.03
C LYS A 538 -3.84 23.86 -18.66
N ASN A 539 -4.77 23.62 -17.74
CA ASN A 539 -5.16 22.27 -17.35
C ASN A 539 -5.87 21.54 -18.50
N GLU A 540 -6.69 22.24 -19.27
CA GLU A 540 -7.33 21.70 -20.47
C GLU A 540 -6.30 21.30 -21.54
N ALA A 541 -5.27 22.12 -21.77
CA ALA A 541 -4.16 21.79 -22.68
C ALA A 541 -3.41 20.50 -22.25
N ARG A 542 -3.18 20.32 -20.94
CA ARG A 542 -2.59 19.07 -20.40
C ARG A 542 -3.50 17.86 -20.62
N LEU A 543 -4.81 18.02 -20.44
CA LEU A 543 -5.78 16.97 -20.71
C LEU A 543 -5.85 16.62 -22.20
N THR A 544 -5.78 17.60 -23.10
CA THR A 544 -5.76 17.36 -24.55
C THR A 544 -4.51 16.60 -24.98
N GLU A 545 -3.33 16.93 -24.45
CA GLU A 545 -2.10 16.20 -24.73
C GLU A 545 -2.18 14.73 -24.27
N LEU A 546 -2.75 14.48 -23.08
CA LEU A 546 -3.03 13.12 -22.62
C LEU A 546 -4.01 12.39 -23.55
N LYS A 547 -5.06 13.07 -24.05
CA LYS A 547 -5.99 12.51 -25.04
C LYS A 547 -5.24 12.03 -26.28
N GLU A 548 -4.43 12.92 -26.85
CA GLU A 548 -3.73 12.68 -28.10
C GLU A 548 -2.74 11.52 -27.96
N SER A 549 -2.02 11.45 -26.84
CA SER A 549 -1.15 10.32 -26.49
C SER A 549 -1.92 9.00 -26.39
N ALA A 550 -3.08 8.98 -25.71
CA ALA A 550 -3.91 7.79 -25.59
C ALA A 550 -4.46 7.34 -26.95
N MET A 551 -4.94 8.27 -27.78
CA MET A 551 -5.42 8.00 -29.14
C MET A 551 -4.30 7.47 -30.05
N LEU A 552 -3.09 8.05 -29.99
CA LEU A 552 -1.93 7.59 -30.76
C LEU A 552 -1.52 6.16 -30.36
N ASN A 553 -1.53 5.84 -29.06
CA ASN A 553 -1.28 4.48 -28.60
C ASN A 553 -2.35 3.52 -29.10
N MET A 554 -3.62 3.93 -29.09
CA MET A 554 -4.71 3.12 -29.61
C MET A 554 -4.57 2.86 -31.12
N GLN A 555 -4.17 3.86 -31.92
CA GLN A 555 -3.90 3.69 -33.35
C GLN A 555 -2.80 2.64 -33.62
N LYS A 556 -1.77 2.54 -32.77
CA LYS A 556 -0.76 1.47 -32.87
C LYS A 556 -1.38 0.10 -32.60
N LYS A 557 -2.28 0.00 -31.62
CA LYS A 557 -2.97 -1.25 -31.27
C LYS A 557 -3.97 -1.68 -32.34
N VAL A 558 -4.66 -0.74 -32.97
CA VAL A 558 -5.54 -0.99 -34.13
C VAL A 558 -4.80 -1.67 -35.29
N ARG A 559 -3.53 -1.32 -35.53
CA ARG A 559 -2.70 -2.03 -36.53
C ARG A 559 -2.48 -3.50 -36.18
N SER A 560 -2.29 -3.82 -34.90
CA SER A 560 -2.23 -5.21 -34.43
C SER A 560 -3.55 -5.93 -34.66
N LEU A 561 -4.69 -5.29 -34.33
CA LEU A 561 -6.02 -5.83 -34.57
C LEU A 561 -6.26 -6.17 -36.05
N ARG A 562 -5.84 -5.31 -36.98
CA ARG A 562 -5.92 -5.57 -38.43
C ARG A 562 -5.14 -6.82 -38.84
N SER A 563 -3.94 -7.01 -38.28
CA SER A 563 -3.14 -8.22 -38.49
C SER A 563 -3.84 -9.48 -37.95
N ILE A 564 -4.46 -9.39 -36.76
CA ILE A 564 -5.27 -10.47 -36.19
C ILE A 564 -6.44 -10.82 -37.12
N VAL A 565 -7.17 -9.83 -37.64
CA VAL A 565 -8.29 -10.03 -38.60
C VAL A 565 -7.80 -10.71 -39.90
N ALA A 566 -6.65 -10.30 -40.43
CA ALA A 566 -6.06 -10.95 -41.61
C ALA A 566 -5.67 -12.42 -41.34
N ARG A 567 -5.14 -12.73 -40.14
CA ARG A 567 -4.86 -14.10 -39.73
C ARG A 567 -6.12 -14.92 -39.51
N ILE A 568 -7.18 -14.36 -38.91
CA ILE A 568 -8.51 -14.99 -38.80
C ILE A 568 -9.00 -15.39 -40.20
N SER A 569 -8.98 -14.46 -41.15
CA SER A 569 -9.39 -14.75 -42.54
C SER A 569 -8.55 -15.87 -43.17
N THR A 570 -7.27 -15.98 -42.83
CA THR A 570 -6.39 -17.06 -43.31
C THR A 570 -6.73 -18.41 -42.64
N ALA A 571 -7.02 -18.40 -41.33
CA ALA A 571 -7.43 -19.59 -40.58
C ALA A 571 -8.79 -20.13 -41.05
N MET A 572 -9.75 -19.25 -41.35
CA MET A 572 -11.04 -19.61 -41.97
C MET A 572 -10.87 -20.36 -43.30
N GLY A 573 -9.78 -20.14 -44.04
CA GLY A 573 -9.50 -20.94 -45.25
C GLY A 573 -9.13 -22.41 -44.96
N LYS A 574 -8.67 -22.72 -43.74
CA LYS A 574 -8.24 -24.06 -43.31
C LYS A 574 -9.34 -24.87 -42.63
N VAL A 575 -10.25 -24.21 -41.91
CA VAL A 575 -11.37 -24.85 -41.17
C VAL A 575 -12.15 -25.85 -42.03
N PRO A 576 -12.59 -25.54 -43.27
CA PRO A 576 -13.58 -26.37 -43.94
C PRO A 576 -13.12 -27.80 -44.22
N ASN A 577 -11.82 -28.01 -44.48
CA ASN A 577 -11.31 -29.35 -44.70
C ASN A 577 -11.40 -30.20 -43.42
N ALA A 578 -10.90 -29.69 -42.29
CA ALA A 578 -10.97 -30.39 -41.00
C ALA A 578 -12.42 -30.63 -40.56
N PHE A 579 -13.27 -29.62 -40.78
CA PHE A 579 -14.69 -29.64 -40.44
C PHE A 579 -15.46 -30.73 -41.18
N PHE A 580 -15.49 -30.71 -42.52
CA PHE A 580 -16.25 -31.69 -43.31
C PHE A 580 -15.62 -33.09 -43.28
N GLN A 581 -14.30 -33.19 -43.13
CA GLN A 581 -13.63 -34.48 -42.96
C GLN A 581 -14.02 -35.14 -41.64
N ASN A 582 -14.15 -34.39 -40.54
CA ASN A 582 -14.59 -34.94 -39.26
C ASN A 582 -16.03 -35.46 -39.32
N ILE A 583 -16.95 -34.75 -39.97
CA ILE A 583 -18.34 -35.20 -40.16
C ILE A 583 -18.38 -36.52 -40.96
N ALA A 584 -17.68 -36.57 -42.09
CA ALA A 584 -17.61 -37.78 -42.91
C ALA A 584 -16.98 -38.96 -42.16
N GLU A 585 -15.90 -38.73 -41.41
CA GLU A 585 -15.21 -39.78 -40.66
C GLU A 585 -16.06 -40.31 -39.50
N ARG A 586 -16.75 -39.44 -38.77
CA ARG A 586 -17.69 -39.83 -37.70
C ARG A 586 -18.77 -40.76 -38.23
N ALA A 587 -19.42 -40.41 -39.33
CA ALA A 587 -20.44 -41.25 -39.96
C ALA A 587 -19.89 -42.62 -40.39
N ARG A 588 -18.68 -42.66 -40.98
CA ARG A 588 -18.03 -43.94 -41.33
C ARG A 588 -17.76 -44.82 -40.11
N ARG A 589 -17.33 -44.22 -39.00
CA ARG A 589 -17.03 -44.95 -37.77
C ARG A 589 -18.29 -45.48 -37.10
N ARG A 590 -19.36 -44.68 -37.02
CA ARG A 590 -20.67 -45.13 -36.51
C ARG A 590 -21.21 -46.31 -37.30
N SER A 591 -21.24 -46.20 -38.64
CA SER A 591 -21.66 -47.31 -39.50
C SER A 591 -20.81 -48.57 -39.25
N ARG A 592 -19.48 -48.45 -39.19
CA ARG A 592 -18.59 -49.59 -38.95
C ARG A 592 -18.82 -50.23 -37.58
N MET A 593 -18.99 -49.42 -36.54
CA MET A 593 -19.24 -49.88 -35.17
C MET A 593 -20.56 -50.65 -35.10
N LEU A 594 -21.65 -50.08 -35.62
CA LEU A 594 -22.97 -50.72 -35.62
C LEU A 594 -22.96 -52.03 -36.41
N ARG A 595 -22.32 -52.04 -37.59
CA ARG A 595 -22.19 -53.25 -38.41
C ARG A 595 -21.34 -54.34 -37.78
N LYS A 596 -20.31 -54.00 -36.99
CA LYS A 596 -19.43 -54.98 -36.32
C LYS A 596 -20.25 -55.99 -35.51
N SER A 597 -21.30 -55.55 -34.83
CA SER A 597 -22.19 -56.43 -34.05
C SER A 597 -22.98 -57.41 -34.93
N VAL A 598 -23.47 -56.95 -36.09
CA VAL A 598 -24.21 -57.76 -37.07
C VAL A 598 -23.27 -58.76 -37.75
N GLU A 599 -22.10 -58.30 -38.18
CA GLU A 599 -21.08 -59.12 -38.84
C GLU A 599 -20.55 -60.20 -37.89
N ALA A 600 -20.34 -59.90 -36.60
CA ALA A 600 -19.91 -60.88 -35.60
C ALA A 600 -20.99 -61.96 -35.36
N ARG A 601 -22.26 -61.57 -35.17
CA ARG A 601 -23.37 -62.53 -35.03
C ARG A 601 -23.54 -63.40 -36.27
N PHE A 602 -23.43 -62.80 -37.45
CA PHE A 602 -23.51 -63.54 -38.71
C PHE A 602 -22.33 -64.51 -38.86
N ALA A 603 -21.11 -64.13 -38.49
CA ALA A 603 -19.95 -65.01 -38.53
C ALA A 603 -20.13 -66.23 -37.62
N GLU A 604 -20.64 -66.04 -36.40
CA GLU A 604 -20.93 -67.13 -35.45
C GLU A 604 -22.02 -68.07 -35.98
N GLU A 605 -23.14 -67.54 -36.47
CA GLU A 605 -24.21 -68.37 -37.06
C GLU A 605 -23.74 -69.09 -38.33
N LYS A 606 -22.89 -68.43 -39.13
CA LYS A 606 -22.28 -69.03 -40.31
C LYS A 606 -21.40 -70.20 -39.95
N GLU A 607 -20.55 -70.05 -38.94
CA GLU A 607 -19.70 -71.12 -38.41
C GLU A 607 -20.57 -72.31 -37.97
N ARG A 608 -21.59 -72.06 -37.14
CA ARG A 608 -22.53 -73.09 -36.65
C ARG A 608 -23.19 -73.89 -37.78
N TRP A 609 -23.73 -73.23 -38.81
CA TRP A 609 -24.35 -73.97 -39.91
C TRP A 609 -23.35 -74.63 -40.84
N THR A 610 -22.09 -74.16 -40.88
CA THR A 610 -21.03 -74.82 -41.66
C THR A 610 -20.58 -76.10 -40.96
N GLU A 611 -20.40 -76.08 -39.64
CA GLU A 611 -20.12 -77.28 -38.85
C GLU A 611 -21.25 -78.30 -38.98
N LEU A 612 -22.51 -77.88 -38.84
CA LEU A 612 -23.65 -78.78 -38.97
C LEU A 612 -23.76 -79.38 -40.38
N ARG A 613 -23.40 -78.62 -41.43
CA ARG A 613 -23.31 -79.13 -42.80
C ARG A 613 -22.23 -80.20 -42.95
N GLU A 614 -21.05 -79.97 -42.39
CA GLU A 614 -19.97 -80.95 -42.43
C GLU A 614 -20.37 -82.23 -41.67
N GLU A 615 -20.99 -82.09 -40.49
CA GLU A 615 -21.54 -83.22 -39.75
C GLU A 615 -22.59 -84.01 -40.54
N ASN A 616 -23.55 -83.32 -41.16
CA ASN A 616 -24.60 -83.95 -41.97
C ASN A 616 -23.99 -84.65 -43.18
N SER A 617 -22.97 -84.05 -43.81
CA SER A 617 -22.21 -84.68 -44.89
C SER A 617 -21.50 -85.95 -44.46
N VAL A 618 -20.95 -86.02 -43.24
CA VAL A 618 -20.31 -87.23 -42.71
C VAL A 618 -21.34 -88.30 -42.31
N LYS A 619 -22.51 -87.88 -41.80
CA LYS A 619 -23.62 -88.78 -41.44
C LYS A 619 -24.26 -89.42 -42.68
N LEU A 620 -24.18 -88.78 -43.85
CA LEU A 620 -24.66 -89.32 -45.13
C LEU A 620 -23.77 -90.49 -45.63
N LYS A 621 -23.96 -91.68 -45.05
CA LYS A 621 -23.21 -92.89 -45.39
C LYS A 621 -23.91 -93.71 -46.47
N PRO A 622 -23.16 -94.46 -47.31
CA PRO A 622 -23.74 -95.37 -48.30
C PRO A 622 -24.73 -96.40 -47.71
N SER A 623 -24.56 -96.78 -46.44
CA SER A 623 -25.45 -97.71 -45.72
C SER A 623 -26.89 -97.21 -45.57
N LEU A 624 -27.12 -95.89 -45.66
CA LEU A 624 -28.45 -95.28 -45.57
C LEU A 624 -29.29 -95.45 -46.85
N GLY A 625 -28.71 -96.00 -47.93
CA GLY A 625 -29.46 -96.37 -49.15
C GLY A 625 -30.35 -97.61 -48.98
N ASN A 626 -30.13 -98.42 -47.94
CA ASN A 626 -30.95 -99.61 -47.68
C ASN A 626 -32.38 -99.24 -47.27
N THR A 627 -33.39 -99.92 -47.84
CA THR A 627 -34.82 -99.77 -47.53
C THR A 627 -35.14 -99.73 -46.02
N ASN A 628 -34.42 -100.48 -45.19
CA ASN A 628 -34.61 -100.52 -43.73
C ASN A 628 -34.12 -99.25 -43.00
N ALA A 629 -33.25 -98.45 -43.61
CA ALA A 629 -32.69 -97.21 -43.07
C ALA A 629 -33.40 -95.95 -43.64
N ARG A 630 -34.53 -96.13 -44.33
CA ARG A 630 -35.21 -95.04 -45.05
C ARG A 630 -35.72 -93.94 -44.12
N THR A 631 -36.21 -94.31 -42.94
CA THR A 631 -36.66 -93.36 -41.91
C THR A 631 -35.51 -92.52 -41.36
N GLU A 632 -34.32 -93.11 -41.22
CA GLU A 632 -33.10 -92.42 -40.78
C GLU A 632 -32.57 -91.46 -41.86
N LEU A 633 -32.62 -91.87 -43.13
CA LEU A 633 -32.26 -91.01 -44.27
C LEU A 633 -33.23 -89.82 -44.42
N ASP A 634 -34.54 -90.06 -44.33
CA ASP A 634 -35.53 -88.98 -44.44
C ASP A 634 -35.47 -88.02 -43.23
N ALA A 635 -35.13 -88.52 -42.03
CA ALA A 635 -34.84 -87.68 -40.86
C ALA A 635 -33.59 -86.80 -41.05
N LEU A 636 -32.50 -87.35 -41.60
CA LEU A 636 -31.29 -86.58 -41.91
C LEU A 636 -31.56 -85.52 -43.00
N CYS A 637 -32.39 -85.83 -44.00
CA CYS A 637 -32.81 -84.87 -45.01
C CYS A 637 -33.62 -83.71 -44.40
N ALA A 638 -34.53 -84.00 -43.46
CA ALA A 638 -35.31 -82.97 -42.77
C ALA A 638 -34.41 -82.04 -41.92
N VAL A 639 -33.41 -82.58 -41.23
CA VAL A 639 -32.42 -81.78 -40.48
C VAL A 639 -31.61 -80.90 -41.43
N GLU A 640 -31.23 -81.42 -42.60
CA GLU A 640 -30.44 -80.66 -43.57
C GLU A 640 -31.26 -79.58 -44.30
N GLU A 641 -32.54 -79.86 -44.58
CA GLU A 641 -33.49 -78.89 -45.15
C GLU A 641 -33.74 -77.74 -44.18
N GLU A 642 -33.92 -78.05 -42.90
CA GLU A 642 -34.08 -77.06 -41.83
C GLU A 642 -32.81 -76.21 -41.65
N ARG A 643 -31.61 -76.82 -41.69
CA ARG A 643 -30.33 -76.10 -41.66
C ARG A 643 -30.18 -75.17 -42.87
N HIS A 644 -30.52 -75.64 -44.08
CA HIS A 644 -30.46 -74.81 -45.29
C HIS A 644 -31.44 -73.64 -45.22
N ARG A 645 -32.68 -73.88 -44.78
CA ARG A 645 -33.69 -72.84 -44.56
C ARG A 645 -33.17 -71.80 -43.58
N ARG A 646 -32.65 -72.22 -42.42
CA ARG A 646 -32.09 -71.33 -41.40
C ARG A 646 -30.89 -70.53 -41.92
N ALA A 647 -29.97 -71.15 -42.65
CA ALA A 647 -28.83 -70.47 -43.24
C ALA A 647 -29.24 -69.39 -44.26
N MET A 648 -30.26 -69.69 -45.09
CA MET A 648 -30.83 -68.73 -46.04
C MET A 648 -31.50 -67.55 -45.33
N GLU A 649 -32.32 -67.81 -44.31
CA GLU A 649 -33.01 -66.79 -43.51
C GLU A 649 -32.03 -65.87 -42.78
N VAL A 650 -31.08 -66.42 -42.03
CA VAL A 650 -30.10 -65.61 -41.28
C VAL A 650 -29.19 -64.81 -42.22
N THR A 651 -28.85 -65.35 -43.41
CA THR A 651 -28.11 -64.60 -44.44
C THR A 651 -28.93 -63.43 -44.98
N GLU A 652 -30.21 -63.62 -45.27
CA GLU A 652 -31.12 -62.56 -45.72
C GLU A 652 -31.32 -61.49 -44.63
N GLU A 653 -31.62 -61.90 -43.39
CA GLU A 653 -31.80 -61.00 -42.25
C GLU A 653 -30.55 -60.16 -41.95
N SER A 654 -29.36 -60.79 -41.93
CA SER A 654 -28.10 -60.11 -41.62
C SER A 654 -27.71 -59.11 -42.72
N MET A 655 -28.00 -59.45 -43.97
CA MET A 655 -27.82 -58.56 -45.11
C MET A 655 -28.75 -57.34 -45.00
N PHE A 656 -30.05 -57.54 -44.77
CA PHE A 656 -30.99 -56.44 -44.63
C PHE A 656 -30.69 -55.54 -43.43
N LYS A 657 -30.29 -56.11 -42.28
CA LYS A 657 -29.81 -55.34 -41.13
C LYS A 657 -28.58 -54.50 -41.47
N SER A 658 -27.60 -55.09 -42.18
CA SER A 658 -26.38 -54.38 -42.60
C SER A 658 -26.67 -53.23 -43.57
N ILE A 659 -27.60 -53.44 -44.51
CA ILE A 659 -28.06 -52.44 -45.48
C ILE A 659 -28.82 -51.31 -44.77
N LYS A 660 -29.70 -51.64 -43.82
CA LYS A 660 -30.43 -50.65 -43.03
C LYS A 660 -29.47 -49.73 -42.26
N ILE A 661 -28.44 -50.30 -41.62
CA ILE A 661 -27.43 -49.51 -40.90
C ILE A 661 -26.72 -48.52 -41.85
N GLU A 662 -26.30 -48.97 -43.03
CA GLU A 662 -25.70 -48.08 -44.04
C GLU A 662 -26.68 -47.00 -44.51
N SER A 663 -27.96 -47.35 -44.66
CA SER A 663 -29.01 -46.42 -45.02
C SER A 663 -29.15 -45.30 -43.98
N ASP A 664 -29.37 -45.68 -42.72
CA ASP A 664 -29.62 -44.75 -41.61
C ASP A 664 -28.41 -43.84 -41.35
N GLU A 665 -27.19 -44.40 -41.32
CA GLU A 665 -25.98 -43.61 -41.10
C GLU A 665 -25.64 -42.68 -42.27
N SER A 666 -25.93 -43.10 -43.50
CA SER A 666 -25.77 -42.22 -44.67
C SER A 666 -26.78 -41.07 -44.67
N TRP A 667 -28.00 -41.30 -44.19
CA TRP A 667 -29.01 -40.27 -44.01
C TRP A 667 -28.66 -39.30 -42.88
N SER A 668 -28.17 -39.83 -41.76
CA SER A 668 -27.65 -39.04 -40.64
C SER A 668 -26.49 -38.14 -41.09
N PHE A 669 -25.55 -38.67 -41.88
CA PHE A 669 -24.50 -37.87 -42.51
C PHE A 669 -25.05 -36.76 -43.39
N PHE A 670 -26.05 -37.05 -44.25
CA PHE A 670 -26.69 -36.07 -45.11
C PHE A 670 -27.32 -34.92 -44.31
N CYS A 671 -28.06 -35.24 -43.25
CA CYS A 671 -28.65 -34.24 -42.36
C CYS A 671 -27.57 -33.38 -41.70
N GLU A 672 -26.53 -34.02 -41.13
CA GLU A 672 -25.44 -33.34 -40.45
C GLU A 672 -24.68 -32.40 -41.39
N ILE A 673 -24.34 -32.84 -42.62
CA ILE A 673 -23.58 -32.01 -43.57
C ILE A 673 -24.40 -30.84 -44.14
N VAL A 674 -25.71 -31.00 -44.35
CA VAL A 674 -26.60 -29.91 -44.78
C VAL A 674 -26.68 -28.83 -43.70
N HIS A 675 -26.98 -29.22 -42.46
CA HIS A 675 -27.03 -28.31 -41.31
C HIS A 675 -25.69 -27.60 -41.08
N ALA A 676 -24.62 -28.40 -41.01
CA ALA A 676 -23.27 -27.93 -40.76
C ALA A 676 -22.78 -26.94 -41.84
N THR A 677 -23.16 -27.16 -43.10
CA THR A 677 -22.86 -26.22 -44.19
C THR A 677 -23.56 -24.88 -43.96
N ARG A 678 -24.85 -24.90 -43.61
CA ARG A 678 -25.61 -23.67 -43.32
C ARG A 678 -25.03 -22.91 -42.14
N ALA A 679 -24.77 -23.60 -41.02
CA ALA A 679 -24.18 -22.98 -39.83
C ALA A 679 -22.81 -22.35 -40.11
N LEU A 680 -21.93 -23.06 -40.84
CA LEU A 680 -20.60 -22.54 -41.18
C LEU A 680 -20.67 -21.29 -42.06
N LEU A 681 -21.56 -21.27 -43.07
CA LEU A 681 -21.70 -20.10 -43.94
C LEU A 681 -22.28 -18.90 -43.20
N LEU A 682 -23.29 -19.10 -42.34
CA LEU A 682 -23.86 -18.02 -41.51
C LEU A 682 -22.81 -17.40 -40.55
N LEU A 683 -21.93 -18.23 -39.98
CA LEU A 683 -20.79 -17.73 -39.20
C LEU A 683 -19.82 -16.93 -40.09
N TYR A 684 -19.50 -17.43 -41.28
CA TYR A 684 -18.56 -16.76 -42.18
C TYR A 684 -19.09 -15.44 -42.74
N ASP A 685 -20.42 -15.31 -42.88
CA ASP A 685 -21.09 -14.07 -43.29
C ASP A 685 -20.93 -12.94 -42.26
N THR A 686 -20.71 -13.29 -41.00
CA THR A 686 -20.74 -12.37 -39.85
C THR A 686 -19.41 -12.26 -39.10
N ILE A 687 -18.40 -13.07 -39.44
CA ILE A 687 -17.02 -12.87 -38.98
C ILE A 687 -16.38 -11.74 -39.78
N VAL A 688 -15.85 -10.74 -39.07
CA VAL A 688 -15.16 -9.58 -39.66
C VAL A 688 -13.97 -10.05 -40.51
N GLN A 689 -13.94 -9.64 -41.78
CA GLN A 689 -12.83 -9.87 -42.70
C GLN A 689 -12.07 -8.57 -42.96
N PRO A 690 -10.85 -8.62 -43.53
CA PRO A 690 -10.08 -7.41 -43.84
C PRO A 690 -10.84 -6.40 -44.72
N ALA A 691 -11.72 -6.89 -45.60
CA ALA A 691 -12.56 -6.05 -46.45
C ALA A 691 -13.68 -5.30 -45.68
N ASP A 692 -14.00 -5.71 -44.45
CA ASP A 692 -14.98 -5.05 -43.59
C ASP A 692 -14.38 -3.91 -42.76
N LEU A 693 -13.06 -3.71 -42.84
CA LEU A 693 -12.34 -2.67 -42.11
C LEU A 693 -12.14 -1.43 -42.99
N VAL A 694 -12.24 -0.24 -42.39
CA VAL A 694 -11.94 1.03 -43.08
C VAL A 694 -10.54 0.96 -43.72
N PRO A 695 -10.37 1.19 -45.03
CA PRO A 695 -9.05 1.12 -45.68
C PRO A 695 -8.08 2.15 -45.11
N THR A 696 -6.83 1.76 -44.87
CA THR A 696 -5.73 2.67 -44.51
C THR A 696 -4.65 2.67 -45.58
N ASP A 697 -3.80 3.70 -45.60
CA ASP A 697 -2.70 3.83 -46.58
C ASP A 697 -1.72 2.62 -46.55
N GLU A 698 -1.64 1.92 -45.42
CA GLU A 698 -0.83 0.70 -45.24
C GLU A 698 -1.44 -0.55 -45.90
N ASP A 699 -2.75 -0.56 -46.18
CA ASP A 699 -3.49 -1.72 -46.74
C ASP A 699 -3.36 -1.82 -48.27
N VAL A 700 -2.87 -0.78 -48.94
CA VAL A 700 -2.70 -0.71 -50.40
C VAL A 700 -1.42 -1.42 -50.83
N ILE A 701 -1.40 -2.75 -50.69
CA ILE A 701 -0.39 -3.57 -51.37
C ILE A 701 -0.87 -3.74 -52.81
N ALA A 702 -0.22 -3.04 -53.75
CA ALA A 702 -0.43 -3.24 -55.18
C ALA A 702 -0.01 -4.68 -55.57
N VAL A 703 -0.92 -5.64 -55.40
CA VAL A 703 -0.69 -7.02 -55.83
C VAL A 703 -0.62 -6.99 -57.36
N ARG A 704 0.57 -7.29 -57.92
CA ARG A 704 0.72 -7.56 -59.35
C ARG A 704 -0.20 -8.73 -59.71
N LYS A 705 -1.34 -8.43 -60.32
CA LYS A 705 -2.26 -9.46 -60.83
C LYS A 705 -1.54 -10.29 -61.89
N SER A 706 -1.61 -11.62 -61.78
CA SER A 706 -1.07 -12.51 -62.81
C SER A 706 -1.90 -12.41 -64.09
N LEU A 707 -1.28 -12.72 -65.23
CA LEU A 707 -1.94 -12.72 -66.54
C LEU A 707 -3.21 -13.60 -66.56
N LEU A 708 -3.18 -14.73 -65.83
CA LEU A 708 -4.33 -15.63 -65.66
C LEU A 708 -5.47 -14.99 -64.86
N SER A 709 -5.14 -14.16 -63.86
CA SER A 709 -6.13 -13.39 -63.07
C SER A 709 -6.80 -12.33 -63.94
N ASN A 710 -6.03 -11.60 -64.75
CA ASN A 710 -6.56 -10.61 -65.68
C ASN A 710 -7.43 -11.27 -66.77
N MET A 711 -7.06 -12.46 -67.25
CA MET A 711 -7.88 -13.22 -68.21
C MET A 711 -9.21 -13.70 -67.60
N ARG A 712 -9.22 -14.12 -66.33
CA ARG A 712 -10.46 -14.50 -65.61
C ARG A 712 -11.35 -13.30 -65.33
N GLU A 713 -10.79 -12.15 -64.99
CA GLU A 713 -11.54 -10.90 -64.87
C GLU A 713 -12.15 -10.51 -66.22
N HIS A 714 -11.37 -10.57 -67.32
CA HIS A 714 -11.89 -10.36 -68.67
C HIS A 714 -12.97 -11.36 -69.07
N ALA A 715 -12.88 -12.62 -68.65
CA ALA A 715 -13.90 -13.65 -68.88
C ALA A 715 -15.19 -13.35 -68.10
N LYS A 716 -15.09 -12.94 -66.83
CA LYS A 716 -16.24 -12.50 -66.01
C LYS A 716 -16.90 -11.24 -66.58
N ILE A 717 -16.10 -10.31 -67.11
CA ILE A 717 -16.59 -9.11 -67.81
C ILE A 717 -17.34 -9.50 -69.09
N LYS A 718 -16.85 -10.51 -69.84
CA LYS A 718 -17.54 -11.03 -71.03
C LYS A 718 -18.81 -11.82 -70.72
N GLU A 719 -18.88 -12.52 -69.59
CA GLU A 719 -20.07 -13.27 -69.14
C GLU A 719 -21.15 -12.40 -68.48
N GLY A 720 -20.93 -11.08 -68.36
CA GLY A 720 -21.88 -10.18 -67.68
C GLY A 720 -21.96 -10.41 -66.16
N THR A 721 -21.03 -11.17 -65.59
CA THR A 721 -20.93 -11.46 -64.15
C THR A 721 -19.92 -10.57 -63.43
N ALA A 722 -19.30 -9.63 -64.15
CA ALA A 722 -18.40 -8.65 -63.56
C ALA A 722 -19.16 -7.55 -62.82
N GLY A 723 -18.92 -7.44 -61.52
CA GLY A 723 -19.48 -6.39 -60.67
C GLY A 723 -20.94 -6.63 -60.33
N ARG A 724 -21.23 -7.68 -59.55
CA ARG A 724 -22.45 -7.63 -58.73
C ARG A 724 -22.36 -6.37 -57.88
N GLU A 725 -23.36 -5.51 -57.97
CA GLU A 725 -23.43 -4.30 -57.14
C GLU A 725 -23.33 -4.73 -55.67
N LEU A 726 -22.37 -4.13 -54.97
CA LEU A 726 -22.21 -4.33 -53.54
C LEU A 726 -23.41 -3.66 -52.86
N PRO A 727 -24.22 -4.40 -52.08
CA PRO A 727 -25.26 -3.79 -51.27
C PRO A 727 -24.65 -2.72 -50.35
N GLU A 728 -25.36 -1.61 -50.17
CA GLU A 728 -24.90 -0.50 -49.34
C GLU A 728 -24.54 -0.99 -47.92
N GLY A 729 -23.31 -0.72 -47.48
CA GLY A 729 -22.80 -1.15 -46.17
C GLY A 729 -22.37 -2.62 -46.06
N LYS A 730 -22.22 -3.39 -47.15
CA LYS A 730 -21.65 -4.75 -47.10
C LYS A 730 -20.30 -4.83 -47.83
N ALA A 731 -19.34 -5.58 -47.27
CA ALA A 731 -18.04 -5.80 -47.93
C ALA A 731 -18.08 -6.83 -49.07
N PHE A 732 -19.09 -7.71 -49.10
CA PHE A 732 -19.21 -8.78 -50.08
C PHE A 732 -20.61 -8.81 -50.70
N PRO A 733 -20.73 -9.12 -52.00
CA PRO A 733 -22.02 -9.38 -52.61
C PRO A 733 -22.56 -10.74 -52.16
N VAL A 734 -23.89 -10.87 -52.04
CA VAL A 734 -24.56 -12.14 -51.72
C VAL A 734 -24.65 -13.01 -52.98
N LYS A 735 -24.53 -14.32 -52.82
CA LYS A 735 -24.61 -15.30 -53.90
C LYS A 735 -25.44 -16.52 -53.50
N SER A 736 -26.26 -16.95 -54.47
CA SER A 736 -26.89 -18.26 -54.42
C SER A 736 -25.88 -19.35 -54.72
N TRP A 737 -25.71 -20.27 -53.77
CA TRP A 737 -24.84 -21.43 -53.86
C TRP A 737 -25.67 -22.70 -53.98
N LYS A 738 -25.20 -23.64 -54.81
CA LYS A 738 -25.92 -24.89 -55.03
C LYS A 738 -26.02 -25.72 -53.75
N GLY A 739 -27.24 -26.18 -53.48
CA GLY A 739 -27.56 -27.14 -52.44
C GLY A 739 -26.93 -28.51 -52.68
N ILE A 740 -26.91 -29.31 -51.61
CA ILE A 740 -26.54 -30.72 -51.67
C ILE A 740 -27.72 -31.49 -52.27
N GLN A 741 -27.45 -32.41 -53.22
CA GLN A 741 -28.52 -33.14 -53.91
C GLN A 741 -29.26 -34.10 -52.96
N VAL A 742 -30.59 -34.17 -53.09
CA VAL A 742 -31.45 -35.09 -52.34
C VAL A 742 -31.55 -36.42 -53.10
N GLY A 743 -31.62 -37.53 -52.37
CA GLY A 743 -31.75 -38.88 -52.93
C GLY A 743 -30.44 -39.64 -53.17
N GLU A 744 -29.27 -39.01 -52.92
CA GLU A 744 -27.95 -39.68 -53.03
C GLU A 744 -27.59 -40.54 -51.80
N PHE A 745 -28.35 -40.41 -50.71
CA PHE A 745 -28.18 -41.13 -49.44
C PHE A 745 -29.51 -41.58 -48.87
N GLY A 746 -29.46 -42.39 -47.81
CA GLY A 746 -30.64 -42.93 -47.14
C GLY A 746 -31.31 -44.04 -47.95
N ALA A 747 -32.56 -44.32 -47.60
CA ALA A 747 -33.23 -45.51 -48.10
C ALA A 747 -33.58 -45.44 -49.60
N ASN A 748 -33.80 -44.24 -50.14
CA ASN A 748 -34.02 -44.03 -51.58
C ASN A 748 -32.79 -44.40 -52.41
N ALA A 749 -31.59 -44.08 -51.92
CA ALA A 749 -30.35 -44.44 -52.59
C ALA A 749 -30.11 -45.96 -52.53
N VAL A 750 -30.35 -46.57 -51.37
CA VAL A 750 -30.23 -48.03 -51.19
C VAL A 750 -31.14 -48.79 -52.15
N LEU A 751 -32.42 -48.43 -52.26
CA LEU A 751 -33.36 -49.11 -53.16
C LEU A 751 -32.87 -49.09 -54.61
N GLN A 752 -32.41 -47.94 -55.09
CA GLN A 752 -31.86 -47.79 -56.44
C GLN A 752 -30.59 -48.63 -56.66
N LEU A 753 -29.70 -48.66 -55.66
CA LEU A 753 -28.46 -49.44 -55.71
C LEU A 753 -28.74 -50.94 -55.75
N VAL A 754 -29.64 -51.43 -54.88
CA VAL A 754 -30.04 -52.84 -54.83
C VAL A 754 -30.64 -53.25 -56.18
N HIS A 755 -31.65 -52.53 -56.66
CA HIS A 755 -32.29 -52.82 -57.94
C HIS A 755 -31.27 -52.85 -59.11
N ALA A 756 -30.33 -51.91 -59.15
CA ALA A 756 -29.32 -51.85 -60.20
C ALA A 756 -28.33 -53.04 -60.15
N ILE A 757 -27.92 -53.48 -58.95
CA ILE A 757 -27.02 -54.63 -58.76
C ILE A 757 -27.73 -55.95 -59.03
N GLU A 758 -29.02 -56.07 -58.69
CA GLU A 758 -29.83 -57.24 -59.03
C GLU A 758 -29.95 -57.43 -60.54
N ARG A 759 -30.23 -56.34 -61.27
CA ARG A 759 -30.43 -56.36 -62.72
C ARG A 759 -29.13 -56.60 -63.49
N ASP A 760 -28.01 -56.09 -62.98
CA ASP A 760 -26.67 -56.29 -63.54
C ASP A 760 -25.63 -56.54 -62.43
N SER A 761 -25.40 -57.81 -62.13
CA SER A 761 -24.42 -58.21 -61.10
C SER A 761 -22.96 -57.83 -61.39
N SER A 762 -22.65 -57.39 -62.62
CA SER A 762 -21.30 -56.97 -63.02
C SER A 762 -21.03 -55.48 -62.82
N ILE A 763 -22.08 -54.69 -62.56
CA ILE A 763 -21.99 -53.24 -62.41
C ILE A 763 -21.06 -52.83 -61.27
N THR A 764 -20.24 -51.80 -61.48
CA THR A 764 -19.29 -51.30 -60.49
C THR A 764 -19.81 -50.06 -59.75
N SER A 765 -19.29 -49.79 -58.55
CA SER A 765 -19.64 -48.60 -57.75
C SER A 765 -19.50 -47.28 -58.54
N LYS A 766 -18.51 -47.22 -59.45
CA LYS A 766 -18.28 -46.04 -60.29
C LYS A 766 -19.36 -45.83 -61.35
N GLU A 767 -19.91 -46.90 -61.90
CA GLU A 767 -21.01 -46.84 -62.85
C GLU A 767 -22.33 -46.56 -62.12
N LEU A 768 -22.52 -47.15 -60.93
CA LEU A 768 -23.68 -46.90 -60.05
C LEU A 768 -23.80 -45.42 -59.67
N LEU A 769 -22.68 -44.72 -59.42
CA LEU A 769 -22.69 -43.28 -59.15
C LEU A 769 -23.48 -42.48 -60.19
N SER A 770 -23.37 -42.84 -61.47
CA SER A 770 -24.04 -42.12 -62.57
C SER A 770 -25.52 -42.50 -62.78
N LYS A 771 -25.97 -43.59 -62.15
CA LYS A 771 -27.32 -44.14 -62.34
C LYS A 771 -28.29 -43.76 -61.21
N ILE A 772 -27.79 -43.28 -60.07
CA ILE A 772 -28.64 -42.79 -58.98
C ILE A 772 -29.34 -41.50 -59.43
N ARG A 773 -30.67 -41.51 -59.34
CA ARG A 773 -31.51 -40.33 -59.57
C ARG A 773 -31.43 -39.39 -58.38
N THR A 774 -31.39 -38.11 -58.67
CA THR A 774 -31.16 -37.06 -57.68
C THR A 774 -32.06 -35.87 -57.94
N GLU A 775 -32.49 -35.22 -56.87
CA GLU A 775 -33.20 -33.95 -56.94
C GLU A 775 -32.31 -32.81 -56.47
N PRO A 776 -32.43 -31.61 -57.06
CA PRO A 776 -31.68 -30.45 -56.60
C PRO A 776 -32.12 -30.09 -55.18
N GLY A 777 -31.18 -30.07 -54.24
CA GLY A 777 -31.46 -29.59 -52.89
C GLY A 777 -31.54 -28.06 -52.80
N GLU A 778 -31.95 -27.59 -51.63
CA GLU A 778 -32.18 -26.18 -51.33
C GLU A 778 -30.94 -25.31 -51.62
N GLU A 779 -31.14 -24.21 -52.35
CA GLU A 779 -30.08 -23.24 -52.61
C GLU A 779 -29.76 -22.41 -51.36
N LEU A 780 -28.48 -22.17 -51.11
CA LEU A 780 -28.01 -21.42 -49.94
C LEU A 780 -27.58 -20.01 -50.35
N GLN A 781 -28.09 -18.98 -49.67
CA GLN A 781 -27.62 -17.60 -49.83
C GLN A 781 -26.50 -17.31 -48.83
N ALA A 782 -25.32 -16.92 -49.31
CA ALA A 782 -24.20 -16.48 -48.46
C ALA A 782 -23.28 -15.52 -49.23
N ASN A 783 -22.37 -14.84 -48.54
CA ASN A 783 -21.42 -13.91 -49.13
C ASN A 783 -20.49 -14.60 -50.15
N ASP A 784 -20.17 -13.92 -51.25
CA ASP A 784 -19.23 -14.39 -52.26
C ASP A 784 -17.79 -14.01 -51.90
N SER A 785 -17.26 -14.62 -50.84
CA SER A 785 -15.85 -14.46 -50.43
C SER A 785 -15.01 -15.71 -50.75
N MET A 786 -13.68 -15.55 -50.79
CA MET A 786 -12.76 -16.68 -51.02
C MET A 786 -12.96 -17.79 -49.98
N ASN A 787 -13.20 -17.44 -48.72
CA ASN A 787 -13.41 -18.40 -47.64
C ASN A 787 -14.71 -19.22 -47.84
N HIS A 788 -15.79 -18.58 -48.32
CA HIS A 788 -17.05 -19.26 -48.66
C HIS A 788 -16.85 -20.23 -49.84
N ALA A 789 -16.14 -19.78 -50.88
CA ALA A 789 -15.83 -20.62 -52.04
C ALA A 789 -14.97 -21.85 -51.65
N VAL A 790 -13.99 -21.67 -50.76
CA VAL A 790 -13.18 -22.77 -50.21
C VAL A 790 -14.04 -23.71 -49.36
N ALA A 791 -14.94 -23.17 -48.54
CA ALA A 791 -15.84 -23.98 -47.72
C ALA A 791 -16.69 -24.94 -48.57
N LEU A 792 -17.33 -24.41 -49.61
CA LEU A 792 -18.16 -25.19 -50.52
C LEU A 792 -17.34 -26.18 -51.37
N LYS A 793 -16.13 -25.78 -51.80
CA LYS A 793 -15.22 -26.72 -52.48
C LYS A 793 -14.84 -27.90 -51.59
N MET A 794 -14.55 -27.67 -50.30
CA MET A 794 -14.20 -28.73 -49.37
C MET A 794 -15.41 -29.57 -48.95
N ARG A 795 -16.60 -28.96 -48.84
CA ARG A 795 -17.88 -29.66 -48.70
C ARG A 795 -18.06 -30.65 -49.84
N ASP A 796 -18.03 -30.17 -51.08
CA ASP A 796 -18.29 -30.99 -52.27
C ASP A 796 -17.27 -32.13 -52.40
N ARG A 797 -16.00 -31.86 -52.07
CA ARG A 797 -14.94 -32.89 -52.03
C ARG A 797 -15.25 -34.00 -51.02
N ASN A 798 -15.52 -33.66 -49.76
CA ASN A 798 -15.78 -34.65 -48.70
C ASN A 798 -17.11 -35.39 -48.94
N TYR A 799 -18.13 -34.66 -49.40
CA TYR A 799 -19.40 -35.20 -49.84
C TYR A 799 -19.23 -36.25 -50.94
N THR A 800 -18.51 -35.93 -52.02
CA THR A 800 -18.24 -36.87 -53.13
C THR A 800 -17.45 -38.10 -52.66
N GLN A 801 -16.48 -37.91 -51.75
CA GLN A 801 -15.72 -39.02 -51.19
C GLN A 801 -16.57 -39.93 -50.31
N PHE A 802 -17.47 -39.37 -49.49
CA PHE A 802 -18.38 -40.14 -48.66
C PHE A 802 -19.43 -40.87 -49.52
N ARG A 803 -19.95 -40.23 -50.56
CA ARG A 803 -20.86 -40.86 -51.53
C ARG A 803 -20.25 -42.11 -52.17
N LEU A 804 -19.00 -42.00 -52.67
CA LEU A 804 -18.31 -43.16 -53.23
C LEU A 804 -18.12 -44.25 -52.17
N TYR A 805 -17.75 -43.89 -50.94
CA TYR A 805 -17.62 -44.85 -49.84
C TYR A 805 -18.94 -45.60 -49.59
N PHE A 806 -20.05 -44.87 -49.41
CA PHE A 806 -21.37 -45.44 -49.13
C PHE A 806 -21.80 -46.45 -50.20
N ILE A 807 -21.74 -46.07 -51.48
CA ILE A 807 -22.11 -46.97 -52.59
C ILE A 807 -21.21 -48.21 -52.61
N THR A 808 -19.91 -48.02 -52.39
CA THR A 808 -18.94 -49.13 -52.35
C THR A 808 -19.24 -50.08 -51.18
N GLN A 809 -19.69 -49.56 -50.02
CA GLN A 809 -20.07 -50.39 -48.88
C GLN A 809 -21.35 -51.17 -49.15
N VAL A 810 -22.40 -50.53 -49.70
CA VAL A 810 -23.65 -51.21 -50.05
C VAL A 810 -23.39 -52.31 -51.09
N GLU A 811 -22.60 -52.03 -52.12
CA GLU A 811 -22.19 -53.04 -53.11
C GLU A 811 -21.43 -54.20 -52.46
N LYS A 812 -20.48 -53.90 -51.56
CA LYS A 812 -19.70 -54.90 -50.85
C LYS A 812 -20.60 -55.82 -50.03
N ILE A 813 -21.50 -55.25 -49.22
CA ILE A 813 -22.47 -55.99 -48.40
C ILE A 813 -23.29 -56.92 -49.29
N LEU A 814 -23.93 -56.39 -50.34
CA LEU A 814 -24.76 -57.17 -51.25
C LEU A 814 -24.00 -58.34 -51.87
N ARG A 815 -22.76 -58.12 -52.32
CA ARG A 815 -21.93 -59.16 -52.95
C ARG A 815 -21.47 -60.23 -51.97
N GLU A 816 -21.08 -59.85 -50.76
CA GLU A 816 -20.64 -60.79 -49.72
C GLU A 816 -21.76 -61.75 -49.33
N TYR A 817 -22.93 -61.23 -48.97
CA TYR A 817 -24.09 -62.06 -48.61
C TYR A 817 -24.63 -62.85 -49.82
N SER A 818 -24.66 -62.25 -51.02
CA SER A 818 -25.04 -62.97 -52.25
C SER A 818 -24.12 -64.15 -52.57
N SER A 819 -22.82 -64.06 -52.27
CA SER A 819 -21.89 -65.19 -52.44
C SER A 819 -22.27 -66.36 -51.55
N VAL A 820 -22.54 -66.07 -50.27
CA VAL A 820 -22.99 -67.08 -49.29
C VAL A 820 -24.30 -67.72 -49.73
N THR A 821 -25.28 -66.92 -50.15
CA THR A 821 -26.55 -67.45 -50.69
C THR A 821 -26.34 -68.38 -51.90
N ARG A 822 -25.42 -68.05 -52.81
CA ARG A 822 -25.10 -68.90 -53.97
C ARG A 822 -24.42 -70.19 -53.54
N GLU A 823 -23.51 -70.14 -52.57
CA GLU A 823 -22.85 -71.31 -51.99
C GLU A 823 -23.87 -72.26 -51.34
N GLU A 824 -24.82 -71.72 -50.56
CA GLU A 824 -25.90 -72.52 -49.96
C GLU A 824 -26.81 -73.17 -50.98
N LYS A 825 -27.23 -72.42 -52.01
CA LYS A 825 -28.07 -72.97 -53.10
C LYS A 825 -27.34 -74.08 -53.87
N ARG A 826 -26.04 -73.90 -54.14
CA ARG A 826 -25.21 -74.94 -54.78
C ARG A 826 -25.08 -76.18 -53.91
N TRP A 827 -24.89 -76.00 -52.60
CA TRP A 827 -24.86 -77.12 -51.66
C TRP A 827 -26.19 -77.87 -51.65
N ALA A 828 -27.33 -77.19 -51.55
CA ALA A 828 -28.65 -77.82 -51.54
C ALA A 828 -28.90 -78.66 -52.81
N LEU A 829 -28.51 -78.15 -53.99
CA LEU A 829 -28.58 -78.91 -55.24
C LEU A 829 -27.68 -80.15 -55.21
N ASN A 830 -26.43 -80.01 -54.76
CA ASN A 830 -25.51 -81.14 -54.65
C ASN A 830 -26.02 -82.20 -53.66
N TRP A 831 -26.48 -81.76 -52.48
CA TRP A 831 -27.08 -82.62 -51.46
C TRP A 831 -28.28 -83.40 -52.01
N SER A 832 -29.20 -82.72 -52.71
CA SER A 832 -30.36 -83.37 -53.33
C SER A 832 -29.95 -84.46 -54.35
N SER A 833 -28.90 -84.20 -55.13
CA SER A 833 -28.35 -85.18 -56.08
C SER A 833 -27.73 -86.38 -55.36
N LEU A 834 -26.98 -86.15 -54.28
CA LEU A 834 -26.39 -87.21 -53.46
C LEU A 834 -27.47 -88.08 -52.81
N VAL A 835 -28.48 -87.46 -52.20
CA VAL A 835 -29.62 -88.18 -51.62
C VAL A 835 -30.35 -88.97 -52.70
N GLN A 836 -30.64 -88.39 -53.86
CA GLN A 836 -31.33 -89.10 -54.94
C GLN A 836 -30.52 -90.32 -55.44
N SER A 837 -29.20 -90.21 -55.50
CA SER A 837 -28.32 -91.33 -55.87
C SER A 837 -28.38 -92.49 -54.86
N LEU A 838 -28.49 -92.17 -53.56
CA LEU A 838 -28.65 -93.15 -52.49
C LEU A 838 -30.05 -93.77 -52.44
N LYS A 839 -31.09 -93.01 -52.80
CA LYS A 839 -32.47 -93.51 -52.89
C LYS A 839 -32.69 -94.47 -54.08
N ASN A 840 -31.82 -94.39 -55.09
CA ASN A 840 -31.86 -95.20 -56.31
C ASN A 840 -30.88 -96.40 -56.29
N SER A 841 -29.97 -96.47 -55.31
CA SER A 841 -29.08 -97.61 -55.05
C SER A 841 -29.74 -98.59 -54.11
#